data_AF-A0A9D7VI05-F1
#
_entry.id   AF-A0A9D7VI05-F1
#
_cell.length_a   1.000
_cell.length_b   1.000
_cell.length_c   1.000
_cell.angle_alpha   90.00
_cell.angle_beta   90.00
_cell.angle_gamma   90.00
#
_symmetry.space_group_name_H-M   'P 1'
#
loop_
_entity.id
_entity.type
_entity.pdbx_description
1 polymer ?
#
loop_
_entity_poly.entity_id
_entity_poly.type
_entity_poly.pdbx_seq_one_letter_code
_entity_poly.pdbx_strand_id
1 'polypeptide(L)'
;MTASFTNATNFLAGITATSADMEGDRAVDLVAGNYIQPASQLVFIDSQLENYQNLVSGVLPNLTVVVLDANQDGIEQISQVLALHQQVSSLHIVSHGAPGRLYLGNSQLSYETLHRYSWQLMGWANALTADAQVLVYGCEVAQTQQGMAFVQQLSELTGAVVAASNHLIGSHTLGGNWKLNICTGAITSGLAFQEQVMTAYSSVLGKVILDTSFNTTGKVATDFNGNDEASYSIAVQDDGKILVAGYSNNGTDNDFAIVRYNSNGTLDTTFNTTGKVITDLNGNDDGSYSIAVQDNGKILVAGYSNNGTDDDFAIVRYNSDGTLDTTFNTTGIVTTDLNGNNEGGNSIAIQSDGKILVAGYSNNGTDDDFAIVRYNSDGTLDTTFNTTGIVTTDFNGSNEAGNSVAIQSDGKILVAGYSNNGTNNDFAIVRYNSDGTLDTTFNTTGKVTTDFNGKDEGGYSITIQDDGKILVVGASNNGTDNDFAIARYNNDGSLDTTFNSTGKVTTDFNASNETANSITVQDNGKILVAGYSNNGSNDDFAFARYNSDGTLDTTFNATGKVITDFNGNDEGGNSITIQDDGKILVAGVTNNDTDYDFAIARYSVNQSPELANEIQDREATEDSVFNFIIPNDTFSDADAGDILTYTAILENDQLLPTWLNFNPGTLTFSGTPTSQDIGSLNIKVTAKDIAGDEVSDVFTLAVAEKNSAPTNLIFSIISDDNDDDDDEQKIIGFFTTIDSNQDDKHTYSLVTGNGDSDNDAFIIEGNSLKIKSDITKSSYKIRVRTTDVGGLYFDKELDVNASSFGSTNIQITTIFQLVNITQNIFTVKSKDKGGKGKLSIKIKANKSKEVNELCVFNVDDDEGKIDGIAPGAEGYTKAALLRSKVIFCSLGNLPNGFNSDDLTSILEFESNTRLRFYMVSQTTTQTILSGKASFSNVVFSSSTNNSTEQEGFSLNFQNLVLTVQATNQEVTLGTKLQGKKEGELIDLRSVTKSVKAEFKVHREAAFNNCVGFYQIADESGGIDTNNDGVADILVGQAGYAEAAVRQRVTGIDLTVTNQGTASHSGTFAAGSLFAPFIIVNGKPDAFLGDIRNNNPKVYFAFLGANADKKDHIRLLGNNTFGFEDLPNGGDRDYNDVIVQVKLTANAV
;
A
#
# COMPACT_ATOMS: atom_id res chain seq x y z
N MET A 1 -28.91 8.13 29.63
CA MET A 1 -28.26 8.14 30.96
C MET A 1 -27.23 9.26 30.95
N THR A 2 -27.22 10.12 31.96
CA THR A 2 -26.28 11.23 32.14
C THR A 2 -25.11 10.80 33.01
N ALA A 3 -23.88 10.77 32.47
CA ALA A 3 -22.63 10.92 33.23
C ALA A 3 -21.41 11.17 32.30
N SER A 4 -20.59 12.13 32.74
CA SER A 4 -19.17 12.42 32.44
C SER A 4 -18.73 12.88 31.04
N PHE A 5 -18.78 14.20 30.84
CA PHE A 5 -17.79 14.96 30.06
C PHE A 5 -17.06 15.92 31.01
N THR A 6 -15.82 15.60 31.37
CA THR A 6 -14.85 16.53 31.97
C THR A 6 -13.46 15.99 31.66
N ASN A 7 -12.83 16.53 30.61
CA ASN A 7 -11.38 16.74 30.48
C ASN A 7 -11.09 17.29 29.08
N ALA A 8 -11.18 18.62 28.94
CA ALA A 8 -10.70 19.35 27.77
C ALA A 8 -10.23 20.74 28.21
N THR A 9 -9.19 20.77 29.04
CA THR A 9 -8.40 21.98 29.33
C THR A 9 -7.01 21.54 29.75
N ASN A 10 -6.11 21.33 28.78
CA ASN A 10 -4.65 21.31 28.96
C ASN A 10 -3.90 21.33 27.60
N PHE A 11 -4.32 22.21 26.69
CA PHE A 11 -3.60 22.46 25.43
C PHE A 11 -3.65 23.96 25.12
N LEU A 12 -2.91 24.76 25.89
CA LEU A 12 -2.56 26.16 25.60
C LEU A 12 -1.71 26.71 26.76
N ALA A 13 -0.42 26.40 26.75
CA ALA A 13 0.58 27.13 27.53
C ALA A 13 1.88 27.16 26.73
N GLY A 14 2.11 28.24 25.99
CA GLY A 14 3.34 28.38 25.21
C GLY A 14 3.42 29.57 24.26
N ILE A 15 2.82 30.72 24.56
CA ILE A 15 3.15 31.98 23.86
C ILE A 15 3.18 33.12 24.89
N THR A 16 4.38 33.49 25.33
CA THR A 16 4.64 34.74 26.03
C THR A 16 4.95 35.83 24.99
N ALA A 17 3.96 36.68 24.69
CA ALA A 17 4.18 37.95 24.02
C ALA A 17 3.87 39.10 24.99
N THR A 18 4.86 39.97 25.15
CA THR A 18 4.92 41.12 26.05
C THR A 18 3.77 42.11 25.85
N SER A 19 3.12 42.49 26.96
CA SER A 19 2.08 43.54 27.02
C SER A 19 2.69 44.95 27.05
N ALA A 20 2.24 45.81 26.14
CA ALA A 20 2.25 47.27 26.34
C ALA A 20 1.04 47.92 25.63
N ASP A 21 0.20 48.57 26.44
CA ASP A 21 -0.66 49.75 26.17
C ASP A 21 -1.63 49.75 24.98
N MET A 22 -2.94 49.58 25.26
CA MET A 22 -3.92 50.69 25.34
C MET A 22 -5.36 50.17 25.48
N GLU A 23 -6.05 50.68 26.51
CA GLU A 23 -7.51 50.64 26.66
C GLU A 23 -8.23 51.39 25.52
N GLY A 24 -9.46 50.97 25.17
CA GLY A 24 -10.35 51.83 24.38
C GLY A 24 -11.51 51.14 23.69
N ASP A 25 -12.53 50.79 24.47
CA ASP A 25 -13.91 50.47 24.06
C ASP A 25 -14.43 51.31 22.87
N ARG A 26 -14.80 50.66 21.76
CA ARG A 26 -15.93 51.04 20.88
C ARG A 26 -16.46 49.83 20.10
N ALA A 27 -17.65 49.38 20.48
CA ALA A 27 -18.56 48.67 19.58
C ALA A 27 -18.77 49.48 18.29
N VAL A 28 -18.60 48.81 17.13
CA VAL A 28 -19.03 49.34 15.83
C VAL A 28 -19.92 48.29 15.17
N ASP A 29 -21.11 48.77 14.79
CA ASP A 29 -22.19 48.08 14.09
C ASP A 29 -21.73 47.15 12.95
N LEU A 30 -22.40 46.00 12.88
CA LEU A 30 -22.44 45.12 11.72
C LEU A 30 -22.95 45.90 10.49
N VAL A 31 -22.09 46.02 9.49
CA VAL A 31 -22.51 46.10 8.08
C VAL A 31 -22.07 44.80 7.44
N ALA A 32 -23.04 44.02 6.97
CA ALA A 32 -22.82 42.79 6.20
C ALA A 32 -22.10 43.13 4.88
N GLY A 33 -20.77 43.10 4.91
CA GLY A 33 -19.93 42.97 3.74
C GLY A 33 -19.27 41.60 3.81
N ASN A 34 -19.43 40.79 2.75
CA ASN A 34 -18.71 39.53 2.57
C ASN A 34 -17.21 39.79 2.56
N TYR A 35 -16.56 39.72 3.72
CA TYR A 35 -15.13 39.48 3.79
C TYR A 35 -14.93 37.99 3.48
N ILE A 36 -14.57 37.69 2.23
CA ILE A 36 -14.02 36.38 1.87
C ILE A 36 -12.70 36.28 2.66
N GLN A 37 -12.70 35.43 3.70
CA GLN A 37 -11.44 35.03 4.33
C GLN A 37 -10.57 34.41 3.24
N PRO A 38 -9.29 34.80 3.09
CA PRO A 38 -8.43 34.18 2.10
C PRO A 38 -8.37 32.67 2.36
N ALA A 39 -8.41 31.89 1.28
CA ALA A 39 -8.38 30.44 1.37
C ALA A 39 -7.10 29.99 2.11
N SER A 40 -7.27 29.10 3.08
CA SER A 40 -6.15 28.61 3.88
C SER A 40 -5.35 27.55 3.11
N GLN A 41 -4.06 27.46 3.38
CA GLN A 41 -3.17 26.43 2.82
C GLN A 41 -2.46 25.76 4.00
N LEU A 42 -2.59 24.45 4.11
CA LEU A 42 -2.11 23.68 5.26
C LEU A 42 -0.99 22.73 4.83
N VAL A 43 0.01 22.58 5.69
CA VAL A 43 1.07 21.57 5.55
C VAL A 43 1.06 20.71 6.80
N PHE A 44 0.83 19.42 6.65
CA PHE A 44 1.02 18.43 7.69
C PHE A 44 2.37 17.75 7.47
N ILE A 45 3.21 17.76 8.49
CA ILE A 45 4.53 17.13 8.46
C ILE A 45 4.60 16.09 9.56
N ASP A 46 4.87 14.85 9.19
CA ASP A 46 5.06 13.78 10.14
C ASP A 46 6.35 13.99 10.96
N SER A 47 6.26 13.87 12.29
CA SER A 47 7.42 14.02 13.17
C SER A 47 8.40 12.85 13.12
N GLN A 48 8.02 11.73 12.50
CA GLN A 48 8.90 10.58 12.25
C GLN A 48 9.80 10.76 11.02
N LEU A 49 9.67 11.87 10.28
CA LEU A 49 10.54 12.19 9.15
C LEU A 49 11.90 12.72 9.59
N GLU A 50 12.93 12.31 8.86
CA GLU A 50 14.29 12.77 9.13
C GLU A 50 14.41 14.30 9.03
N ASN A 51 14.92 14.93 10.08
CA ASN A 51 15.07 16.40 10.17
C ASN A 51 13.79 17.18 9.85
N TYR A 52 12.61 16.67 10.28
CA TYR A 52 11.34 17.34 10.01
C TYR A 52 11.31 18.81 10.45
N GLN A 53 12.10 19.22 11.46
CA GLN A 53 12.19 20.61 11.90
C GLN A 53 12.75 21.55 10.83
N ASN A 54 13.68 21.06 9.99
CA ASN A 54 14.19 21.80 8.83
C ASN A 54 13.09 21.95 7.77
N LEU A 55 12.28 20.91 7.56
CA LEU A 55 11.11 20.97 6.70
C LEU A 55 10.09 21.97 7.22
N VAL A 56 9.75 21.92 8.52
CA VAL A 56 8.86 22.88 9.21
C VAL A 56 9.34 24.31 9.04
N SER A 57 10.64 24.57 9.26
CA SER A 57 11.24 25.90 9.11
C SER A 57 11.31 26.37 7.64
N GLY A 58 11.36 25.42 6.71
CA GLY A 58 11.39 25.64 5.27
C GLY A 58 10.03 25.80 4.63
N VAL A 59 8.93 25.61 5.36
CA VAL A 59 7.58 25.83 4.85
C VAL A 59 7.46 27.27 4.32
N LEU A 60 6.83 27.44 3.16
CA LEU A 60 6.61 28.74 2.56
C LEU A 60 5.76 29.63 3.50
N PRO A 61 6.07 30.94 3.67
CA PRO A 61 5.44 31.78 4.70
C PRO A 61 3.92 31.95 4.61
N ASN A 62 3.31 31.64 3.46
CA ASN A 62 1.87 31.72 3.24
C ASN A 62 1.12 30.42 3.60
N LEU A 63 1.83 29.38 4.03
CA LEU A 63 1.26 28.09 4.43
C LEU A 63 1.30 27.96 5.96
N THR A 64 0.27 27.36 6.53
CA THR A 64 0.22 27.04 7.96
C THR A 64 0.68 25.60 8.17
N VAL A 65 1.72 25.42 8.99
CA VAL A 65 2.30 24.12 9.29
C VAL A 65 1.66 23.48 10.54
N VAL A 66 1.44 22.17 10.48
CA VAL A 66 1.02 21.30 11.58
C VAL A 66 1.96 20.10 11.61
N VAL A 67 2.52 19.81 12.79
CA VAL A 67 3.36 18.62 12.98
C VAL A 67 2.50 17.51 13.55
N LEU A 68 2.51 16.33 12.93
CA LEU A 68 1.80 15.15 13.42
C LEU A 68 2.60 14.47 14.52
N ASP A 69 1.94 14.15 15.64
CA ASP A 69 2.52 13.37 16.72
C ASP A 69 2.64 11.90 16.31
N ALA A 70 3.87 11.38 16.37
CA ALA A 70 4.24 10.01 16.08
C ALA A 70 3.45 8.96 16.88
N ASN A 71 2.91 9.31 18.05
CA ASN A 71 2.23 8.37 18.96
C ASN A 71 0.70 8.39 18.84
N GLN A 72 0.15 9.17 17.91
CA GLN A 72 -1.29 9.31 17.69
C GLN A 72 -1.64 8.96 16.25
N ASP A 73 -2.89 8.60 15.99
CA ASP A 73 -3.36 8.32 14.63
C ASP A 73 -3.28 9.60 13.80
N GLY A 74 -2.42 9.64 12.79
CA GLY A 74 -2.18 10.85 11.98
C GLY A 74 -3.39 11.25 11.13
N ILE A 75 -4.20 10.29 10.68
CA ILE A 75 -5.42 10.54 9.90
C ILE A 75 -6.46 11.24 10.78
N GLU A 76 -6.57 10.80 12.04
CA GLU A 76 -7.44 11.46 13.03
C GLU A 76 -6.93 12.87 13.37
N GLN A 77 -5.62 13.06 13.55
CA GLN A 77 -5.03 14.38 13.77
C GLN A 77 -5.33 15.35 12.61
N ILE A 78 -5.13 14.92 11.37
CA ILE A 78 -5.45 15.73 10.17
C ILE A 78 -6.95 16.06 10.15
N SER A 79 -7.80 15.07 10.42
CA SER A 79 -9.27 15.25 10.44
C SER A 79 -9.72 16.28 11.47
N GLN A 80 -9.14 16.24 12.67
CA GLN A 80 -9.44 17.18 13.76
C GLN A 80 -9.02 18.61 13.42
N VAL A 81 -7.86 18.79 12.80
CA VAL A 81 -7.43 20.11 12.33
C VAL A 81 -8.37 20.60 11.25
N LEU A 82 -8.64 19.81 10.21
CA LEU A 82 -9.52 20.21 9.10
C LEU A 82 -10.93 20.56 9.57
N ALA A 83 -11.46 19.90 10.61
CA ALA A 83 -12.75 20.25 11.21
C ALA A 83 -12.81 21.68 11.80
N LEU A 84 -11.67 22.29 12.11
CA LEU A 84 -11.54 23.67 12.61
C LEU A 84 -11.29 24.69 11.49
N HIS A 85 -11.10 24.24 10.25
CA HIS A 85 -10.82 25.08 9.09
C HIS A 85 -11.97 25.07 8.07
N GLN A 86 -12.04 26.12 7.25
CA GLN A 86 -12.93 26.22 6.10
C GLN A 86 -12.18 26.88 4.95
N GLN A 87 -12.58 26.58 3.71
CA GLN A 87 -11.97 27.10 2.50
C GLN A 87 -10.45 26.82 2.42
N VAL A 88 -10.04 25.58 2.71
CA VAL A 88 -8.67 25.13 2.49
C VAL A 88 -8.47 24.87 0.99
N SER A 89 -7.58 25.64 0.36
CA SER A 89 -7.30 25.54 -1.08
C SER A 89 -6.18 24.57 -1.42
N SER A 90 -5.24 24.36 -0.50
CA SER A 90 -4.23 23.31 -0.63
C SER A 90 -3.94 22.63 0.69
N LEU A 91 -3.77 21.32 0.62
CA LEU A 91 -3.40 20.44 1.71
C LEU A 91 -2.13 19.70 1.32
N HIS A 92 -1.02 20.00 1.98
CA HIS A 92 0.25 19.31 1.78
C HIS A 92 0.40 18.28 2.90
N ILE A 93 0.71 17.02 2.56
CA ILE A 93 0.92 15.93 3.53
C ILE A 93 2.32 15.39 3.29
N VAL A 94 3.19 15.49 4.28
CA VAL A 94 4.62 15.16 4.19
C VAL A 94 4.92 14.06 5.19
N SER A 95 5.26 12.87 4.69
CA SER A 95 5.46 11.69 5.53
C SER A 95 6.40 10.67 4.87
N HIS A 96 6.75 9.61 5.60
CA HIS A 96 7.27 8.41 4.94
C HIS A 96 6.19 7.87 3.98
N GLY A 97 6.63 7.29 2.87
CA GLY A 97 5.75 6.76 1.83
C GLY A 97 6.24 5.42 1.30
N ALA A 98 5.30 4.71 0.69
CA ALA A 98 5.51 3.47 -0.05
C ALA A 98 4.42 3.38 -1.15
N PRO A 99 4.57 2.55 -2.19
CA PRO A 99 3.54 2.43 -3.23
C PRO A 99 2.13 2.21 -2.66
N GLY A 100 1.23 3.14 -2.96
CA GLY A 100 -0.16 3.16 -2.49
C GLY A 100 -0.34 3.41 -1.00
N ARG A 101 0.62 4.04 -0.33
CA ARG A 101 0.67 4.12 1.15
C ARG A 101 1.35 5.37 1.69
N LEU A 102 0.84 5.85 2.83
CA LEU A 102 1.42 6.87 3.69
C LEU A 102 1.45 6.41 5.14
N TYR A 103 2.55 6.72 5.82
CA TYR A 103 2.71 6.53 7.27
C TYR A 103 2.42 7.84 7.98
N LEU A 104 1.35 7.90 8.77
CA LEU A 104 0.87 9.14 9.39
C LEU A 104 0.70 8.93 10.90
N GLY A 105 1.62 9.49 11.70
CA GLY A 105 1.71 9.24 13.14
C GLY A 105 1.94 7.75 13.41
N ASN A 106 1.04 7.11 14.14
CA ASN A 106 1.05 5.66 14.34
C ASN A 106 0.07 4.88 13.45
N SER A 107 -0.53 5.53 12.44
CA SER A 107 -1.48 4.92 11.52
C SER A 107 -0.95 4.87 10.08
N GLN A 108 -1.60 4.05 9.26
CA GLN A 108 -1.24 3.85 7.86
C GLN A 108 -2.46 4.10 6.97
N LEU A 109 -2.33 5.08 6.09
CA LEU A 109 -3.31 5.33 5.03
C LEU A 109 -2.80 4.66 3.76
N SER A 110 -3.49 3.62 3.31
CA SER A 110 -3.09 2.81 2.15
C SER A 110 -4.27 2.46 1.27
N TYR A 111 -4.01 1.97 0.05
CA TYR A 111 -5.04 1.48 -0.86
C TYR A 111 -6.03 0.53 -0.16
N GLU A 112 -5.51 -0.38 0.65
CA GLU A 112 -6.27 -1.39 1.38
C GLU A 112 -7.05 -0.80 2.56
N THR A 113 -6.54 0.26 3.20
CA THR A 113 -7.17 0.87 4.38
C THR A 113 -8.07 2.06 4.08
N LEU A 114 -7.99 2.63 2.87
CA LEU A 114 -8.79 3.78 2.43
C LEU A 114 -10.28 3.61 2.73
N HIS A 115 -10.83 2.42 2.46
CA HIS A 115 -12.25 2.15 2.68
C HIS A 115 -12.66 2.31 4.16
N ARG A 116 -11.77 1.97 5.11
CA ARG A 116 -12.00 2.11 6.56
C ARG A 116 -12.05 3.59 6.99
N TYR A 117 -11.23 4.42 6.34
CA TYR A 117 -11.13 5.85 6.61
C TYR A 117 -12.06 6.71 5.73
N SER A 118 -12.86 6.11 4.84
CA SER A 118 -13.71 6.84 3.88
C SER A 118 -14.53 7.95 4.52
N TRP A 119 -15.07 7.73 5.73
CA TRP A 119 -15.88 8.74 6.40
C TRP A 119 -15.06 9.96 6.87
N GLN A 120 -13.86 9.75 7.43
CA GLN A 120 -12.95 10.83 7.79
C GLN A 120 -12.48 11.59 6.54
N LEU A 121 -12.09 10.87 5.49
CA LEU A 121 -11.59 11.45 4.23
C LEU A 121 -12.68 12.22 3.47
N MET A 122 -13.91 11.71 3.42
CA MET A 122 -15.06 12.48 2.92
C MET A 122 -15.38 13.67 3.83
N GLY A 123 -15.11 13.54 5.12
CA GLY A 123 -15.20 14.63 6.10
C GLY A 123 -14.26 15.80 5.77
N TRP A 124 -13.07 15.51 5.22
CA TRP A 124 -12.09 16.53 4.82
C TRP A 124 -12.68 17.48 3.78
N ALA A 125 -13.50 16.98 2.84
CA ALA A 125 -14.15 17.77 1.80
C ALA A 125 -14.96 18.96 2.34
N ASN A 126 -15.45 18.91 3.58
CA ASN A 126 -16.18 20.01 4.21
C ASN A 126 -15.29 21.23 4.51
N ALA A 127 -13.99 21.01 4.69
CA ALA A 127 -13.01 22.06 4.92
C ALA A 127 -12.41 22.59 3.61
N LEU A 128 -12.40 21.77 2.56
CA LEU A 128 -11.73 22.05 1.28
C LEU A 128 -12.57 22.98 0.37
N THR A 129 -11.90 23.77 -0.48
CA THR A 129 -12.57 24.46 -1.59
C THR A 129 -12.89 23.47 -2.73
N ALA A 130 -13.79 23.87 -3.63
CA ALA A 130 -14.20 23.01 -4.76
C ALA A 130 -13.06 22.72 -5.76
N ASP A 131 -12.01 23.55 -5.76
CA ASP A 131 -10.79 23.44 -6.56
C ASP A 131 -9.56 23.06 -5.72
N ALA A 132 -9.78 22.56 -4.49
CA ALA A 132 -8.69 22.26 -3.59
C ALA A 132 -7.75 21.18 -4.13
N GLN A 133 -6.50 21.24 -3.70
CA GLN A 133 -5.43 20.32 -4.10
C GLN A 133 -4.80 19.65 -2.88
N VAL A 134 -4.61 18.33 -2.94
CA VAL A 134 -3.87 17.56 -1.94
C VAL A 134 -2.53 17.14 -2.55
N LEU A 135 -1.44 17.63 -1.99
CA LEU A 135 -0.07 17.33 -2.45
C LEU A 135 0.59 16.41 -1.43
N VAL A 136 0.86 15.19 -1.85
CA VAL A 136 1.36 14.11 -1.02
C VAL A 136 2.86 13.90 -1.28
N TYR A 137 3.67 14.21 -0.27
CA TYR A 137 5.11 14.05 -0.24
C TYR A 137 5.43 12.81 0.58
N GLY A 138 5.41 11.66 -0.09
CA GLY A 138 5.96 10.41 0.43
C GLY A 138 6.76 9.75 -0.68
N CYS A 139 7.81 9.02 -0.31
CA CYS A 139 8.57 8.23 -1.27
C CYS A 139 7.62 7.27 -2.00
N GLU A 140 7.65 7.31 -3.34
CA GLU A 140 7.13 6.24 -4.21
C GLU A 140 5.62 5.91 -4.08
N VAL A 141 4.85 6.78 -3.44
CA VAL A 141 3.41 6.62 -3.19
C VAL A 141 2.61 6.25 -4.44
N ALA A 142 3.03 6.75 -5.59
CA ALA A 142 2.36 6.54 -6.87
C ALA A 142 3.20 5.74 -7.88
N GLN A 143 4.17 4.95 -7.41
CA GLN A 143 5.08 4.20 -8.28
C GLN A 143 4.41 3.07 -9.04
N THR A 144 3.50 2.34 -8.40
CA THR A 144 2.82 1.18 -8.98
C THR A 144 1.41 1.52 -9.46
N GLN A 145 0.78 0.59 -10.19
CA GLN A 145 -0.64 0.71 -10.57
C GLN A 145 -1.56 0.87 -9.36
N GLN A 146 -1.30 0.11 -8.29
CA GLN A 146 -1.98 0.26 -7.00
C GLN A 146 -1.74 1.64 -6.39
N GLY A 147 -0.51 2.16 -6.47
CA GLY A 147 -0.19 3.52 -6.04
C GLY A 147 -0.99 4.59 -6.78
N MET A 148 -1.10 4.47 -8.10
CA MET A 148 -1.93 5.37 -8.90
C MET A 148 -3.42 5.24 -8.55
N ALA A 149 -3.91 4.01 -8.29
CA ALA A 149 -5.28 3.77 -7.85
C ALA A 149 -5.56 4.36 -6.45
N PHE A 150 -4.60 4.28 -5.53
CA PHE A 150 -4.65 4.94 -4.22
C PHE A 150 -4.80 6.46 -4.36
N VAL A 151 -3.96 7.09 -5.19
CA VAL A 151 -4.03 8.54 -5.47
C VAL A 151 -5.38 8.93 -6.07
N GLN A 152 -5.90 8.12 -6.98
CA GLN A 152 -7.23 8.31 -7.58
C GLN A 152 -8.37 8.19 -6.55
N GLN A 153 -8.38 7.13 -5.74
CA GLN A 153 -9.41 6.96 -4.72
C GLN A 153 -9.35 8.04 -3.63
N LEU A 154 -8.16 8.47 -3.23
CA LEU A 154 -8.00 9.59 -2.30
C LEU A 154 -8.59 10.88 -2.88
N SER A 155 -8.43 11.10 -4.19
CA SER A 155 -9.04 12.23 -4.90
C SER A 155 -10.57 12.16 -4.91
N GLU A 156 -11.13 10.98 -5.15
CA GLU A 156 -12.58 10.75 -5.14
C GLU A 156 -13.20 10.94 -3.74
N LEU A 157 -12.54 10.44 -2.70
CA LEU A 157 -13.02 10.54 -1.32
C LEU A 157 -12.95 11.98 -0.80
N THR A 158 -11.87 12.69 -1.08
CA THR A 158 -11.68 14.08 -0.61
C THR A 158 -12.37 15.11 -1.51
N GLY A 159 -12.69 14.76 -2.76
CA GLY A 159 -13.21 15.67 -3.78
C GLY A 159 -12.18 16.67 -4.31
N ALA A 160 -10.90 16.51 -3.96
CA ALA A 160 -9.80 17.39 -4.34
C ALA A 160 -8.92 16.76 -5.43
N VAL A 161 -8.18 17.57 -6.18
CA VAL A 161 -7.13 17.07 -7.07
C VAL A 161 -5.96 16.59 -6.22
N VAL A 162 -5.47 15.36 -6.44
CA VAL A 162 -4.37 14.79 -5.65
C VAL A 162 -3.13 14.66 -6.53
N ALA A 163 -1.96 14.98 -5.97
CA ALA A 163 -0.66 14.72 -6.59
C ALA A 163 0.29 13.99 -5.63
N ALA A 164 1.07 13.05 -6.17
CA ALA A 164 2.06 12.27 -5.44
C ALA A 164 3.27 11.93 -6.34
N SER A 165 4.33 11.37 -5.76
CA SER A 165 5.55 10.98 -6.46
C SER A 165 5.60 9.48 -6.75
N ASN A 166 6.22 9.10 -7.87
CA ASN A 166 6.64 7.72 -8.15
C ASN A 166 8.15 7.47 -7.94
N HIS A 167 8.84 8.38 -7.25
CA HIS A 167 10.26 8.27 -6.89
C HIS A 167 10.47 8.64 -5.41
N LEU A 168 11.66 8.34 -4.88
CA LEU A 168 12.13 8.86 -3.59
C LEU A 168 11.99 10.39 -3.52
N ILE A 169 11.48 10.89 -2.39
CA ILE A 169 11.38 12.33 -2.11
C ILE A 169 12.54 12.76 -1.20
N GLY A 170 13.28 13.79 -1.60
CA GLY A 170 14.36 14.37 -0.80
C GLY A 170 15.65 14.61 -1.58
N SER A 171 16.78 14.25 -0.99
CA SER A 171 18.13 14.55 -1.49
C SER A 171 18.42 13.92 -2.85
N HIS A 172 18.94 14.74 -3.78
CA HIS A 172 19.42 14.27 -5.08
C HIS A 172 20.65 13.36 -4.99
N THR A 173 21.52 13.54 -3.98
CA THR A 173 22.71 12.69 -3.82
C THR A 173 22.32 11.25 -3.44
N LEU A 174 21.19 11.09 -2.76
CA LEU A 174 20.59 9.81 -2.40
C LEU A 174 19.56 9.30 -3.43
N GLY A 175 19.56 9.87 -4.64
CA GLY A 175 18.65 9.48 -5.73
C GLY A 175 17.22 10.06 -5.65
N GLY A 176 16.92 10.89 -4.65
CA GLY A 176 15.62 11.52 -4.46
C GLY A 176 15.42 12.84 -5.22
N ASN A 177 14.17 13.30 -5.30
CA ASN A 177 13.84 14.64 -5.79
C ASN A 177 12.47 15.10 -5.23
N TRP A 178 12.09 16.37 -5.39
CA TRP A 178 10.85 16.91 -4.81
C TRP A 178 9.64 16.93 -5.76
N LYS A 179 9.64 16.13 -6.83
CA LYS A 179 8.60 16.18 -7.87
C LYS A 179 7.40 15.31 -7.51
N LEU A 180 6.20 15.88 -7.61
CA LEU A 180 4.92 15.17 -7.52
C LEU A 180 4.35 15.03 -8.94
N ASN A 181 4.69 13.95 -9.61
CA ASN A 181 4.49 13.77 -11.05
C ASN A 181 3.28 12.92 -11.43
N ILE A 182 2.63 12.26 -10.47
CA ILE A 182 1.36 11.57 -10.68
C ILE A 182 0.25 12.42 -10.10
N CYS A 183 -0.68 12.85 -10.95
CA CYS A 183 -1.74 13.79 -10.57
C CYS A 183 -3.11 13.35 -11.13
N THR A 184 -4.18 13.50 -10.34
CA THR A 184 -5.56 13.24 -10.81
C THR A 184 -6.16 14.39 -11.62
N GLY A 185 -5.43 15.51 -11.72
CA GLY A 185 -5.86 16.72 -12.40
C GLY A 185 -4.74 17.78 -12.45
N ALA A 186 -5.07 18.97 -12.91
CA ALA A 186 -4.09 20.06 -13.00
C ALA A 186 -3.71 20.56 -11.60
N ILE A 187 -2.39 20.58 -11.33
CA ILE A 187 -1.82 21.17 -10.11
C ILE A 187 -1.45 22.62 -10.38
N THR A 188 -1.95 23.52 -9.54
CA THR A 188 -1.75 24.97 -9.61
C THR A 188 -1.07 25.52 -8.36
N SER A 189 -1.08 24.77 -7.26
CA SER A 189 -0.32 25.05 -6.05
C SER A 189 1.17 24.75 -6.25
N GLY A 190 2.02 25.60 -5.69
CA GLY A 190 3.45 25.33 -5.58
C GLY A 190 3.76 24.22 -4.57
N LEU A 191 5.01 23.78 -4.52
CA LEU A 191 5.48 22.90 -3.45
C LEU A 191 5.45 23.62 -2.09
N ALA A 192 5.44 22.86 -1.00
CA ALA A 192 5.26 23.38 0.35
C ALA A 192 6.50 24.14 0.87
N PHE A 193 7.66 23.91 0.27
CA PHE A 193 8.95 24.28 0.82
C PHE A 193 9.69 25.30 -0.05
N GLN A 194 10.50 26.13 0.62
CA GLN A 194 11.46 27.03 -0.03
C GLN A 194 12.52 26.22 -0.81
N GLU A 195 12.93 26.72 -1.98
CA GLU A 195 13.91 26.06 -2.85
C GLU A 195 15.24 25.78 -2.14
N GLN A 196 15.66 26.69 -1.27
CA GLN A 196 16.87 26.54 -0.45
C GLN A 196 16.77 25.34 0.49
N VAL A 197 15.61 25.10 1.12
CA VAL A 197 15.41 23.96 2.01
C VAL A 197 15.35 22.66 1.23
N MET A 198 14.64 22.63 0.10
CA MET A 198 14.61 21.43 -0.76
C MET A 198 15.98 21.04 -1.29
N THR A 199 16.82 22.02 -1.62
CA THR A 199 18.20 21.80 -2.11
C THR A 199 19.14 21.37 -0.98
N ALA A 200 18.94 21.89 0.23
CA ALA A 200 19.78 21.60 1.39
C ALA A 200 19.33 20.35 2.17
N TYR A 201 18.14 19.80 1.88
CA TYR A 201 17.64 18.60 2.55
C TYR A 201 18.44 17.38 2.08
N SER A 202 19.22 16.83 3.00
CA SER A 202 20.26 15.83 2.76
C SER A 202 19.82 14.40 3.05
N SER A 203 18.53 14.20 3.30
CA SER A 203 17.92 12.89 3.56
C SER A 203 16.84 12.58 2.53
N VAL A 204 16.28 11.37 2.55
CA VAL A 204 15.06 11.00 1.82
C VAL A 204 13.98 10.60 2.81
N LEU A 205 12.71 10.65 2.40
CA LEU A 205 11.57 10.29 3.26
C LEU A 205 11.36 8.76 3.37
N GLY A 206 12.44 7.97 3.43
CA GLY A 206 12.42 6.50 3.52
C GLY A 206 13.08 5.97 4.80
N LYS A 207 12.82 4.71 5.18
CA LYS A 207 13.38 4.03 6.37
C LYS A 207 14.72 3.39 6.05
N VAL A 208 15.63 3.23 7.03
CA VAL A 208 16.92 2.52 6.83
C VAL A 208 16.86 1.09 7.40
N ILE A 209 17.30 0.11 6.61
CA ILE A 209 17.40 -1.32 6.93
C ILE A 209 18.78 -1.88 6.58
N LEU A 210 19.01 -3.16 6.89
CA LEU A 210 20.17 -3.90 6.42
C LEU A 210 20.10 -4.07 4.89
N ASP A 211 21.18 -3.76 4.18
CA ASP A 211 21.23 -3.81 2.71
C ASP A 211 21.51 -5.22 2.23
N THR A 212 20.46 -6.02 1.99
CA THR A 212 20.58 -7.41 1.54
C THR A 212 21.32 -7.56 0.21
N SER A 213 21.43 -6.50 -0.62
CA SER A 213 22.21 -6.54 -1.87
C SER A 213 23.71 -6.68 -1.62
N PHE A 214 24.18 -6.37 -0.41
CA PHE A 214 25.54 -6.58 0.03
C PHE A 214 25.75 -8.04 0.42
N ASN A 215 26.47 -8.81 -0.39
CA ASN A 215 26.73 -10.22 -0.18
C ASN A 215 25.46 -11.08 0.09
N THR A 216 24.30 -10.69 -0.49
CA THR A 216 22.99 -11.37 -0.40
C THR A 216 22.32 -11.41 0.97
N THR A 217 23.02 -11.01 2.04
CA THR A 217 22.51 -11.05 3.42
C THR A 217 22.65 -9.72 4.14
N GLY A 218 23.32 -8.75 3.51
CA GLY A 218 23.76 -7.51 4.16
C GLY A 218 24.96 -7.66 5.08
N LYS A 219 25.49 -8.88 5.19
CA LYS A 219 26.53 -9.28 6.14
C LYS A 219 27.63 -10.07 5.45
N VAL A 220 28.85 -9.89 5.92
CA VAL A 220 30.02 -10.66 5.48
C VAL A 220 30.80 -11.09 6.72
N ALA A 221 31.08 -12.39 6.83
CA ALA A 221 32.08 -12.94 7.73
C ALA A 221 33.24 -13.50 6.89
N THR A 222 34.48 -13.18 7.26
CA THR A 222 35.67 -13.57 6.51
C THR A 222 36.74 -14.17 7.41
N ASP A 223 36.84 -15.50 7.31
CA ASP A 223 37.87 -16.35 7.93
C ASP A 223 39.22 -16.26 7.19
N PHE A 224 40.33 -16.12 7.89
CA PHE A 224 41.68 -16.12 7.30
C PHE A 224 42.36 -17.50 7.26
N ASN A 225 41.65 -18.56 7.65
CA ASN A 225 42.08 -19.93 7.95
C ASN A 225 42.99 -20.00 9.18
N GLY A 226 42.80 -19.08 10.12
CA GLY A 226 43.50 -18.98 11.40
C GLY A 226 42.75 -19.65 12.54
N ASN A 227 43.04 -19.23 13.77
CA ASN A 227 42.15 -19.38 14.91
C ASN A 227 41.33 -18.09 15.01
N ASP A 228 41.70 -17.17 15.93
CA ASP A 228 40.96 -15.93 16.14
C ASP A 228 41.44 -14.79 15.21
N GLU A 229 40.48 -14.12 14.58
CA GLU A 229 40.65 -12.87 13.87
C GLU A 229 39.91 -11.71 14.55
N ALA A 230 40.49 -10.51 14.56
CA ALA A 230 39.76 -9.31 14.94
C ALA A 230 40.02 -8.14 14.01
N SER A 231 38.96 -7.50 13.52
CA SER A 231 39.04 -6.30 12.70
C SER A 231 38.71 -5.03 13.49
N TYR A 232 39.45 -3.95 13.26
CA TYR A 232 39.34 -2.73 14.06
C TYR A 232 39.03 -1.47 13.24
N SER A 233 39.31 -1.48 11.93
CA SER A 233 39.19 -0.27 11.12
C SER A 233 38.79 -0.57 9.68
N ILE A 234 37.92 0.29 9.13
CA ILE A 234 37.42 0.24 7.76
C ILE A 234 37.75 1.52 6.99
N ALA A 235 38.09 1.38 5.71
CA ALA A 235 38.24 2.48 4.78
C ALA A 235 37.55 2.16 3.45
N VAL A 236 36.98 3.17 2.81
CA VAL A 236 36.38 3.08 1.47
C VAL A 236 37.29 3.80 0.48
N GLN A 237 37.59 3.16 -0.64
CA GLN A 237 38.36 3.74 -1.74
C GLN A 237 37.43 4.49 -2.72
N ASP A 238 37.95 5.45 -3.47
CA ASP A 238 37.19 6.25 -4.46
C ASP A 238 36.45 5.42 -5.53
N ASP A 239 36.89 4.18 -5.77
CA ASP A 239 36.24 3.25 -6.70
C ASP A 239 35.13 2.39 -6.06
N GLY A 240 34.80 2.69 -4.80
CA GLY A 240 33.80 2.00 -3.99
C GLY A 240 34.26 0.68 -3.36
N LYS A 241 35.53 0.29 -3.52
CA LYS A 241 36.07 -0.88 -2.81
C LYS A 241 36.27 -0.60 -1.33
N ILE A 242 36.14 -1.65 -0.52
CA ILE A 242 36.12 -1.56 0.94
C ILE A 242 37.33 -2.32 1.48
N LEU A 243 38.15 -1.66 2.29
CA LEU A 243 39.31 -2.23 2.97
C LEU A 243 39.01 -2.35 4.46
N VAL A 244 39.32 -3.50 5.04
CA VAL A 244 39.20 -3.73 6.49
C VAL A 244 40.53 -4.30 7.01
N ALA A 245 41.01 -3.76 8.12
CA ALA A 245 42.27 -4.13 8.75
C ALA A 245 42.10 -4.56 10.21
N GLY A 246 42.99 -5.44 10.64
CA GLY A 246 43.00 -6.04 11.97
C GLY A 246 44.16 -7.01 12.16
N TYR A 247 43.94 -8.09 12.89
CA TYR A 247 44.90 -9.20 12.99
C TYR A 247 44.25 -10.56 12.69
N SER A 248 45.08 -11.54 12.34
CA SER A 248 44.70 -12.95 12.26
C SER A 248 45.67 -13.79 13.06
N ASN A 249 45.16 -14.69 13.90
CA ASN A 249 45.96 -15.64 14.65
C ASN A 249 46.22 -16.88 13.81
N ASN A 250 47.48 -17.15 13.47
CA ASN A 250 47.84 -18.29 12.62
C ASN A 250 47.98 -19.62 13.40
N GLY A 251 47.66 -19.61 14.71
CA GLY A 251 47.81 -20.72 15.64
C GLY A 251 49.02 -20.64 16.58
N THR A 252 49.98 -19.75 16.31
CA THR A 252 51.14 -19.49 17.18
C THR A 252 51.24 -18.07 17.68
N ASP A 253 50.83 -17.12 16.85
CA ASP A 253 50.96 -15.69 17.04
C ASP A 253 49.92 -14.94 16.18
N ASN A 254 49.68 -13.68 16.54
CA ASN A 254 48.87 -12.75 15.76
C ASN A 254 49.71 -12.09 14.66
N ASP A 255 49.14 -11.92 13.47
CA ASP A 255 49.78 -11.21 12.35
C ASP A 255 48.87 -10.10 11.82
N PHE A 256 49.45 -9.05 11.21
CA PHE A 256 48.65 -8.01 10.54
C PHE A 256 47.80 -8.63 9.44
N ALA A 257 46.49 -8.35 9.45
CA ALA A 257 45.55 -8.85 8.45
C ALA A 257 44.80 -7.71 7.74
N ILE A 258 44.67 -7.82 6.42
CA ILE A 258 43.88 -6.90 5.59
C ILE A 258 43.05 -7.72 4.61
N VAL A 259 41.79 -7.32 4.45
CA VAL A 259 40.90 -7.84 3.41
C VAL A 259 40.34 -6.70 2.58
N ARG A 260 40.18 -6.94 1.27
CA ARG A 260 39.47 -6.04 0.37
C ARG A 260 38.22 -6.69 -0.22
N TYR A 261 37.13 -5.95 -0.20
CA TYR A 261 35.86 -6.31 -0.81
C TYR A 261 35.55 -5.37 -1.99
N ASN A 262 34.84 -5.91 -2.97
CA ASN A 262 34.13 -5.12 -3.97
C ASN A 262 32.99 -4.33 -3.31
N SER A 263 32.46 -3.33 -4.02
CA SER A 263 31.33 -2.53 -3.54
C SER A 263 30.06 -3.34 -3.27
N ASN A 264 29.95 -4.59 -3.71
CA ASN A 264 28.82 -5.48 -3.41
C ASN A 264 29.10 -6.46 -2.25
N GLY A 265 30.23 -6.34 -1.55
CA GLY A 265 30.59 -7.18 -0.41
C GLY A 265 31.27 -8.50 -0.76
N THR A 266 31.42 -8.84 -2.04
CA THR A 266 32.22 -9.99 -2.45
C THR A 266 33.72 -9.71 -2.32
N LEU A 267 34.54 -10.71 -1.98
CA LEU A 267 36.00 -10.56 -1.91
C LEU A 267 36.59 -10.10 -3.26
N ASP A 268 37.47 -9.10 -3.21
CA ASP A 268 38.20 -8.63 -4.38
C ASP A 268 39.47 -9.45 -4.61
N THR A 269 39.34 -10.52 -5.41
CA THR A 269 40.46 -11.38 -5.80
C THR A 269 41.57 -10.70 -6.61
N THR A 270 41.39 -9.44 -7.05
CA THR A 270 42.50 -8.66 -7.65
C THR A 270 43.45 -8.09 -6.60
N PHE A 271 43.05 -8.06 -5.33
CA PHE A 271 43.90 -7.68 -4.19
C PHE A 271 44.67 -8.90 -3.70
N ASN A 272 45.99 -8.89 -3.87
CA ASN A 272 46.90 -9.97 -3.50
C ASN A 272 46.44 -11.38 -3.94
N THR A 273 45.75 -11.47 -5.08
CA THR A 273 45.17 -12.70 -5.69
C THR A 273 44.05 -13.41 -4.91
N THR A 274 43.90 -13.17 -3.61
CA THR A 274 42.91 -13.84 -2.74
C THR A 274 41.87 -12.90 -2.15
N GLY A 275 42.07 -11.59 -2.27
CA GLY A 275 41.34 -10.58 -1.50
C GLY A 275 41.90 -10.34 -0.11
N LYS A 276 42.91 -11.11 0.33
CA LYS A 276 43.42 -11.15 1.70
C LYS A 276 44.94 -11.00 1.75
N VAL A 277 45.43 -10.34 2.79
CA VAL A 277 46.86 -10.16 3.08
C VAL A 277 47.08 -10.47 4.55
N ILE A 278 48.09 -11.31 4.84
CA ILE A 278 48.65 -11.50 6.18
C ILE A 278 50.11 -11.08 6.10
N THR A 279 50.56 -10.25 7.05
CA THR A 279 51.93 -9.75 7.10
C THR A 279 52.51 -9.94 8.50
N ASP A 280 53.38 -10.94 8.62
CA ASP A 280 54.25 -11.17 9.77
C ASP A 280 55.40 -10.13 9.74
N LEU A 281 55.61 -9.43 10.86
CA LEU A 281 56.64 -8.40 10.99
C LEU A 281 57.92 -8.95 11.64
N ASN A 282 57.84 -9.88 12.60
CA ASN A 282 59.01 -10.42 13.32
C ASN A 282 58.84 -11.83 13.94
N GLY A 283 57.77 -12.56 13.66
CA GLY A 283 57.50 -13.94 14.09
C GLY A 283 57.04 -14.07 15.55
N ASN A 284 56.45 -13.01 16.09
CA ASN A 284 55.68 -13.00 17.34
C ASN A 284 54.42 -12.14 17.11
N ASP A 285 53.64 -11.89 18.17
CA ASP A 285 52.37 -11.16 18.06
C ASP A 285 52.51 -9.76 17.44
N ASP A 286 51.81 -9.55 16.33
CA ASP A 286 51.68 -8.30 15.58
C ASP A 286 50.19 -7.98 15.40
N GLY A 287 49.72 -6.87 15.94
CA GLY A 287 48.32 -6.45 15.86
C GLY A 287 48.14 -5.12 15.17
N SER A 288 47.18 -5.01 14.24
CA SER A 288 46.82 -3.73 13.60
C SER A 288 45.47 -3.18 14.05
N TYR A 289 45.40 -1.86 14.22
CA TYR A 289 44.23 -1.18 14.78
C TYR A 289 43.61 -0.14 13.85
N SER A 290 44.36 0.38 12.87
CA SER A 290 43.88 1.48 12.04
C SER A 290 44.41 1.43 10.61
N ILE A 291 43.54 1.73 9.64
CA ILE A 291 43.86 1.79 8.21
C ILE A 291 43.56 3.18 7.64
N ALA A 292 44.42 3.65 6.74
CA ALA A 292 44.20 4.86 5.95
C ALA A 292 44.65 4.67 4.50
N VAL A 293 43.95 5.34 3.57
CA VAL A 293 44.25 5.30 2.13
C VAL A 293 44.79 6.65 1.71
N GLN A 294 45.94 6.66 1.02
CA GLN A 294 46.52 7.85 0.44
C GLN A 294 45.88 8.16 -0.93
N ASP A 295 45.86 9.43 -1.36
CA ASP A 295 45.31 9.87 -2.67
C ASP A 295 45.86 9.11 -3.89
N ASN A 296 47.06 8.53 -3.77
CA ASN A 296 47.67 7.72 -4.84
C ASN A 296 47.25 6.24 -4.82
N GLY A 297 46.29 5.87 -3.96
CA GLY A 297 45.77 4.52 -3.77
C GLY A 297 46.63 3.61 -2.89
N LYS A 298 47.73 4.08 -2.31
CA LYS A 298 48.53 3.31 -1.34
C LYS A 298 47.81 3.22 0.01
N ILE A 299 48.03 2.12 0.70
CA ILE A 299 47.30 1.76 1.92
C ILE A 299 48.30 1.73 3.07
N LEU A 300 48.02 2.45 4.14
CA LEU A 300 48.80 2.48 5.38
C LEU A 300 48.03 1.81 6.49
N VAL A 301 48.69 0.93 7.23
CA VAL A 301 48.11 0.24 8.39
C VAL A 301 49.05 0.41 9.58
N ALA A 302 48.50 0.79 10.73
CA ALA A 302 49.24 1.03 11.96
C ALA A 302 48.79 0.10 13.09
N GLY A 303 49.73 -0.18 14.00
CA GLY A 303 49.54 -1.12 15.10
C GLY A 303 50.78 -1.24 15.96
N TYR A 304 51.05 -2.46 16.44
CA TYR A 304 52.27 -2.82 17.16
C TYR A 304 52.95 -4.06 16.57
N SER A 305 54.23 -4.27 16.89
CA SER A 305 54.96 -5.49 16.57
C SER A 305 55.74 -5.97 17.79
N ASN A 306 55.59 -7.24 18.16
CA ASN A 306 56.33 -7.82 19.28
C ASN A 306 57.71 -8.33 18.82
N ASN A 307 58.76 -7.76 19.37
CA ASN A 307 60.14 -8.12 19.02
C ASN A 307 60.71 -9.31 19.86
N GLY A 308 59.87 -9.92 20.71
CA GLY A 308 60.17 -11.01 21.63
C GLY A 308 60.41 -10.56 23.08
N THR A 309 60.53 -9.26 23.35
CA THR A 309 60.64 -8.71 24.71
C THR A 309 59.53 -7.73 25.06
N ASP A 310 59.14 -6.92 24.10
CA ASP A 310 58.18 -5.82 24.21
C ASP A 310 57.54 -5.54 22.84
N ASP A 311 56.47 -4.74 22.88
CA ASP A 311 55.72 -4.30 21.71
C ASP A 311 56.25 -2.93 21.24
N ASP A 312 56.58 -2.80 19.95
CA ASP A 312 57.01 -1.55 19.32
C ASP A 312 55.90 -0.99 18.41
N PHE A 313 55.83 0.34 18.21
CA PHE A 313 54.94 0.90 17.17
C PHE A 313 55.27 0.31 15.80
N ALA A 314 54.24 -0.07 15.03
CA ALA A 314 54.42 -0.61 13.68
C ALA A 314 53.57 0.13 12.64
N ILE A 315 54.14 0.33 11.45
CA ILE A 315 53.43 0.80 10.25
C ILE A 315 53.82 -0.06 9.05
N VAL A 316 52.81 -0.52 8.33
CA VAL A 316 53.00 -1.22 7.06
C VAL A 316 52.34 -0.42 5.94
N ARG A 317 53.05 -0.25 4.82
CA ARG A 317 52.50 0.35 3.59
C ARG A 317 52.38 -0.67 2.47
N TYR A 318 51.20 -0.72 1.87
CA TYR A 318 50.87 -1.57 0.73
C TYR A 318 50.59 -0.71 -0.52
N ASN A 319 50.86 -1.30 -1.69
CA ASN A 319 50.37 -0.80 -2.96
C ASN A 319 48.85 -1.04 -3.06
N SER A 320 48.23 -0.40 -4.05
CA SER A 320 46.79 -0.56 -4.31
C SER A 320 46.38 -1.99 -4.70
N ASP A 321 47.32 -2.86 -5.05
CA ASP A 321 47.08 -4.28 -5.33
C ASP A 321 47.30 -5.19 -4.10
N GLY A 322 47.63 -4.63 -2.94
CA GLY A 322 47.86 -5.37 -1.68
C GLY A 322 49.26 -5.91 -1.51
N THR A 323 50.18 -5.69 -2.46
CA THR A 323 51.60 -6.02 -2.28
C THR A 323 52.31 -5.00 -1.41
N LEU A 324 53.35 -5.39 -0.65
CA LEU A 324 54.15 -4.47 0.15
C LEU A 324 54.82 -3.39 -0.72
N ASP A 325 54.74 -2.13 -0.27
CA ASP A 325 55.40 -1.02 -0.93
C ASP A 325 56.83 -0.80 -0.42
N THR A 326 57.77 -1.47 -1.08
CA THR A 326 59.21 -1.35 -0.81
C THR A 326 59.81 0.05 -1.01
N THR A 327 59.05 1.03 -1.53
CA THR A 327 59.49 2.44 -1.54
C THR A 327 59.28 3.14 -0.20
N PHE A 328 58.57 2.52 0.75
CA PHE A 328 58.41 2.97 2.13
C PHE A 328 59.47 2.33 3.00
N ASN A 329 60.39 3.14 3.54
CA ASN A 329 61.52 2.69 4.36
C ASN A 329 62.28 1.46 3.80
N THR A 330 62.36 1.32 2.48
CA THR A 330 62.98 0.20 1.74
C THR A 330 62.35 -1.19 1.86
N THR A 331 61.50 -1.44 2.87
CA THR A 331 60.89 -2.75 3.15
C THR A 331 59.37 -2.76 3.03
N GLY A 332 58.73 -1.59 3.08
CA GLY A 332 57.28 -1.47 3.29
C GLY A 332 56.88 -1.44 4.76
N ILE A 333 57.82 -1.68 5.68
CA ILE A 333 57.57 -1.88 7.12
C ILE A 333 58.44 -0.91 7.93
N VAL A 334 57.84 -0.29 8.94
CA VAL A 334 58.52 0.57 9.92
C VAL A 334 58.14 0.08 11.31
N THR A 335 59.13 -0.24 12.14
CA THR A 335 58.97 -0.40 13.59
C THR A 335 59.74 0.71 14.32
N THR A 336 59.15 1.25 15.39
CA THR A 336 59.71 2.39 16.14
C THR A 336 59.57 2.16 17.64
N ASP A 337 60.71 1.93 18.28
CA ASP A 337 60.91 1.88 19.73
C ASP A 337 60.90 3.30 20.33
N LEU A 338 60.05 3.54 21.34
CA LEU A 338 59.94 4.85 22.01
C LEU A 338 60.82 4.99 23.25
N ASN A 339 61.69 4.02 23.52
CA ASN A 339 62.54 3.83 24.68
C ASN A 339 61.76 3.49 25.97
N GLY A 340 60.63 2.79 25.83
CA GLY A 340 59.83 2.26 26.92
C GLY A 340 59.86 0.72 26.97
N ASN A 341 58.81 0.12 27.51
CA ASN A 341 58.54 -1.31 27.38
C ASN A 341 57.50 -1.51 26.25
N ASN A 342 56.24 -1.81 26.58
CA ASN A 342 55.20 -2.03 25.58
C ASN A 342 54.68 -0.71 25.01
N GLU A 343 54.61 -0.63 23.69
CA GLU A 343 54.12 0.50 22.93
C GLU A 343 53.26 0.04 21.75
N GLY A 344 52.29 0.87 21.36
CA GLY A 344 51.42 0.52 20.24
C GLY A 344 50.71 1.72 19.62
N GLY A 345 50.57 1.68 18.30
CA GLY A 345 49.84 2.68 17.52
C GLY A 345 48.38 2.28 17.32
N ASN A 346 47.45 3.00 17.96
CA ASN A 346 46.02 2.72 17.90
C ASN A 346 45.32 3.40 16.71
N SER A 347 45.83 4.53 16.22
CA SER A 347 45.17 5.29 15.15
C SER A 347 46.16 5.99 14.23
N ILE A 348 45.88 5.96 12.92
CA ILE A 348 46.69 6.60 11.88
C ILE A 348 45.92 7.71 11.16
N ALA A 349 46.58 8.83 10.89
CA ALA A 349 46.05 9.91 10.06
C ALA A 349 47.11 10.45 9.10
N ILE A 350 46.68 10.90 7.92
CA ILE A 350 47.54 11.46 6.88
C ILE A 350 47.33 12.98 6.83
N GLN A 351 48.40 13.75 6.96
CA GLN A 351 48.37 15.20 6.79
C GLN A 351 48.32 15.57 5.31
N SER A 352 47.82 16.77 5.00
CA SER A 352 47.70 17.26 3.61
C SER A 352 49.02 17.42 2.85
N ASP A 353 50.16 17.45 3.57
CA ASP A 353 51.50 17.43 2.98
C ASP A 353 52.08 16.01 2.80
N GLY A 354 51.28 14.99 3.07
CA GLY A 354 51.62 13.57 2.94
C GLY A 354 52.36 12.99 4.14
N LYS A 355 52.61 13.75 5.21
CA LYS A 355 53.15 13.20 6.46
C LYS A 355 52.12 12.32 7.15
N ILE A 356 52.61 11.37 7.95
CA ILE A 356 51.80 10.34 8.60
C ILE A 356 51.92 10.53 10.11
N LEU A 357 50.79 10.59 10.80
CA LEU A 357 50.71 10.64 12.26
C LEU A 357 50.14 9.33 12.78
N VAL A 358 50.76 8.78 13.81
CA VAL A 358 50.24 7.62 14.55
C VAL A 358 50.13 7.99 16.01
N ALA A 359 48.93 7.85 16.58
CA ALA A 359 48.67 8.05 18.00
C ALA A 359 48.47 6.70 18.71
N GLY A 360 48.82 6.65 19.99
CA GLY A 360 48.85 5.41 20.75
C GLY A 360 49.29 5.63 22.20
N TYR A 361 50.04 4.67 22.72
CA TYR A 361 50.58 4.69 24.09
C TYR A 361 52.05 4.24 24.14
N SER A 362 52.77 4.64 25.17
CA SER A 362 54.14 4.17 25.44
C SER A 362 54.32 3.91 26.93
N ASN A 363 54.73 2.69 27.30
CA ASN A 363 54.99 2.33 28.69
C ASN A 363 56.38 2.80 29.13
N ASN A 364 56.46 3.75 30.06
CA ASN A 364 57.73 4.33 30.51
C ASN A 364 58.46 3.47 31.57
N GLY A 365 57.95 2.27 31.88
CA GLY A 365 58.43 1.40 32.95
C GLY A 365 57.56 1.36 34.21
N THR A 366 56.65 2.32 34.39
CA THR A 366 55.70 2.36 35.52
C THR A 366 54.26 2.35 35.08
N ASP A 367 53.95 3.08 34.02
CA ASP A 367 52.62 3.36 33.50
C ASP A 367 52.69 3.68 32.01
N ASP A 368 51.54 3.65 31.36
CA ASP A 368 51.37 4.00 29.95
C ASP A 368 51.10 5.49 29.81
N ASP A 369 51.86 6.17 28.95
CA ASP A 369 51.66 7.58 28.59
C ASP A 369 51.05 7.69 27.18
N PHE A 370 50.26 8.73 26.90
CA PHE A 370 49.88 9.05 25.50
C PHE A 370 51.12 9.21 24.63
N ALA A 371 51.13 8.62 23.45
CA ALA A 371 52.21 8.76 22.48
C ALA A 371 51.69 9.22 21.12
N ILE A 372 52.46 10.07 20.43
CA ILE A 372 52.26 10.40 19.03
C ILE A 372 53.58 10.44 18.28
N VAL A 373 53.62 9.77 17.14
CA VAL A 373 54.79 9.66 16.27
C VAL A 373 54.46 10.21 14.89
N ARG A 374 55.33 11.06 14.34
CA ARG A 374 55.18 11.60 12.99
C ARG A 374 56.26 11.08 12.04
N TYR A 375 55.83 10.58 10.90
CA TYR A 375 56.68 10.10 9.82
C TYR A 375 56.53 10.97 8.57
N ASN A 376 57.60 11.04 7.79
CA ASN A 376 57.56 11.55 6.43
C ASN A 376 56.80 10.57 5.52
N SER A 377 56.43 11.04 4.33
CA SER A 377 55.73 10.23 3.33
C SER A 377 56.53 9.02 2.82
N ASP A 378 57.84 8.95 3.09
CA ASP A 378 58.70 7.81 2.77
C ASP A 378 58.89 6.83 3.94
N GLY A 379 58.27 7.09 5.10
CA GLY A 379 58.33 6.23 6.29
C GLY A 379 59.48 6.55 7.24
N THR A 380 60.33 7.53 6.91
CA THR A 380 61.36 8.00 7.85
C THR A 380 60.74 8.90 8.94
N LEU A 381 61.32 8.89 10.14
CA LEU A 381 60.84 9.72 11.26
C LEU A 381 61.00 11.22 10.95
N ASP A 382 59.96 12.03 11.21
CA ASP A 382 60.00 13.47 10.97
C ASP A 382 60.55 14.24 12.18
N THR A 383 61.86 14.39 12.21
CA THR A 383 62.60 15.18 13.22
C THR A 383 62.20 16.66 13.31
N THR A 384 61.38 17.21 12.41
CA THR A 384 60.83 18.58 12.57
C THR A 384 59.64 18.63 13.54
N PHE A 385 59.06 17.48 13.89
CA PHE A 385 58.01 17.34 14.90
C PHE A 385 58.64 17.14 16.28
N ASN A 386 58.48 18.11 17.17
CA ASN A 386 59.05 18.12 18.52
C ASN A 386 60.56 17.74 18.58
N THR A 387 61.32 18.08 17.54
CA THR A 387 62.75 17.76 17.36
C THR A 387 63.15 16.29 17.21
N THR A 388 62.29 15.34 17.60
CA THR A 388 62.57 13.90 17.60
C THR A 388 61.67 13.12 16.65
N GLY A 389 60.52 13.66 16.24
CA GLY A 389 59.44 12.93 15.59
C GLY A 389 58.45 12.28 16.58
N ILE A 390 58.74 12.37 17.89
CA ILE A 390 58.04 11.64 18.95
C ILE A 390 57.60 12.62 20.03
N VAL A 391 56.38 12.44 20.53
CA VAL A 391 55.86 13.13 21.71
C VAL A 391 55.19 12.11 22.62
N THR A 392 55.57 12.10 23.91
CA THR A 392 54.81 11.43 24.97
C THR A 392 54.15 12.47 25.87
N THR A 393 52.99 12.16 26.45
CA THR A 393 52.20 13.12 27.24
C THR A 393 51.48 12.47 28.42
N ASP A 394 52.06 12.67 29.60
CA ASP A 394 51.54 12.27 30.92
C ASP A 394 50.41 13.20 31.41
N PHE A 395 49.30 12.67 31.91
CA PHE A 395 48.18 13.43 32.50
C PHE A 395 48.29 13.67 34.02
N ASN A 396 49.41 13.28 34.63
CA ASN A 396 49.70 13.20 36.06
C ASN A 396 48.85 12.12 36.76
N GLY A 397 48.53 11.05 36.04
CA GLY A 397 47.71 9.93 36.47
C GLY A 397 48.53 8.66 36.66
N SER A 398 47.97 7.55 36.16
CA SER A 398 48.68 6.29 35.96
C SER A 398 48.59 5.92 34.48
N ASN A 399 47.81 4.92 34.09
CA ASN A 399 47.76 4.49 32.69
C ASN A 399 46.92 5.44 31.82
N GLU A 400 47.47 5.81 30.67
CA GLU A 400 46.90 6.67 29.65
C GLU A 400 47.17 6.11 28.25
N ALA A 401 46.15 6.08 27.40
CA ALA A 401 46.31 5.65 26.01
C ALA A 401 45.54 6.54 25.03
N GLY A 402 46.22 7.01 23.97
CA GLY A 402 45.60 7.71 22.86
C GLY A 402 45.00 6.72 21.87
N ASN A 403 43.68 6.68 21.78
CA ASN A 403 42.97 5.69 20.96
C ASN A 403 42.67 6.18 19.53
N SER A 404 42.50 7.49 19.34
CA SER A 404 42.11 8.04 18.04
C SER A 404 42.71 9.42 17.80
N VAL A 405 43.13 9.70 16.55
CA VAL A 405 43.71 10.98 16.14
C VAL A 405 42.90 11.65 15.04
N ALA A 406 42.70 12.96 15.17
CA ALA A 406 42.07 13.81 14.16
C ALA A 406 42.92 15.07 13.91
N ILE A 407 42.93 15.53 12.66
CA ILE A 407 43.69 16.71 12.24
C ILE A 407 42.70 17.84 11.93
N GLN A 408 42.85 18.98 12.61
CA GLN A 408 42.06 20.18 12.35
C GLN A 408 42.52 20.85 11.05
N SER A 409 41.62 21.63 10.42
CA SER A 409 41.91 22.35 9.17
C SER A 409 43.04 23.37 9.26
N ASP A 410 43.36 23.85 10.47
CA ASP A 410 44.50 24.72 10.75
C ASP A 410 45.82 23.97 11.02
N GLY A 411 45.81 22.64 10.89
CA GLY A 411 46.95 21.75 11.09
C GLY A 411 47.23 21.37 12.54
N LYS A 412 46.40 21.79 13.51
CA LYS A 412 46.47 21.26 14.88
C LYS A 412 46.01 19.81 14.92
N ILE A 413 46.52 19.08 15.91
CA ILE A 413 46.33 17.63 16.03
C ILE A 413 45.61 17.38 17.35
N LEU A 414 44.50 16.64 17.30
CA LEU A 414 43.74 16.21 18.46
C LEU A 414 43.91 14.71 18.63
N VAL A 415 44.19 14.27 19.85
CA VAL A 415 44.21 12.85 20.21
C VAL A 415 43.24 12.64 21.36
N ALA A 416 42.33 11.68 21.21
CA ALA A 416 41.39 11.28 22.25
C ALA A 416 41.69 9.87 22.75
N GLY A 417 41.34 9.61 24.00
CA GLY A 417 41.68 8.38 24.71
C GLY A 417 41.07 8.35 26.10
N TYR A 418 41.78 7.72 27.03
CA TYR A 418 41.45 7.75 28.46
C TYR A 418 42.66 8.13 29.32
N SER A 419 42.40 8.67 30.51
CA SER A 419 43.44 8.87 31.54
C SER A 419 42.97 8.32 32.87
N ASN A 420 43.80 7.49 33.51
CA ASN A 420 43.51 6.96 34.83
C ASN A 420 44.01 7.91 35.92
N ASN A 421 43.10 8.51 36.68
CA ASN A 421 43.43 9.47 37.74
C ASN A 421 43.90 8.81 39.07
N GLY A 422 44.14 7.49 39.06
CA GLY A 422 44.53 6.66 40.20
C GLY A 422 43.38 5.91 40.87
N THR A 423 42.13 6.24 40.54
CA THR A 423 40.94 5.52 41.02
C THR A 423 40.05 4.99 39.91
N ASN A 424 40.00 5.69 38.78
CA ASN A 424 39.21 5.32 37.62
C ASN A 424 39.75 5.97 36.34
N ASN A 425 39.27 5.48 35.20
CA ASN A 425 39.55 6.06 33.88
C ASN A 425 38.55 7.18 33.56
N ASP A 426 39.03 8.32 33.06
CA ASP A 426 38.23 9.42 32.53
C ASP A 426 38.46 9.55 31.01
N PHE A 427 37.50 10.08 30.24
CA PHE A 427 37.78 10.52 28.85
C PHE A 427 38.92 11.54 28.85
N ALA A 428 39.89 11.39 27.95
CA ALA A 428 41.02 12.30 27.84
C ALA A 428 41.20 12.82 26.41
N ILE A 429 41.52 14.11 26.27
CA ILE A 429 41.85 14.76 25.00
C ILE A 429 43.09 15.61 25.18
N VAL A 430 44.01 15.51 24.23
CA VAL A 430 45.16 16.41 24.11
C VAL A 430 45.15 17.09 22.74
N ARG A 431 45.52 18.36 22.71
CA ARG A 431 45.74 19.10 21.45
C ARG A 431 47.19 19.53 21.30
N TYR A 432 47.78 19.20 20.16
CA TYR A 432 49.11 19.64 19.74
C TYR A 432 49.02 20.66 18.61
N ASN A 433 50.00 21.55 18.56
CA ASN A 433 50.30 22.35 17.39
C ASN A 433 50.85 21.46 16.25
N SER A 434 50.84 21.99 15.03
CA SER A 434 51.39 21.29 13.86
C SER A 434 52.87 20.88 13.97
N ASP A 435 53.63 21.44 14.92
CA ASP A 435 55.03 21.10 15.20
C ASP A 435 55.18 20.08 16.36
N GLY A 436 54.09 19.59 16.93
CA GLY A 436 54.09 18.61 18.02
C GLY A 436 54.21 19.20 19.41
N THR A 437 54.33 20.53 19.53
CA THR A 437 54.27 21.19 20.84
C THR A 437 52.83 21.22 21.36
N LEU A 438 52.64 21.13 22.67
CA LEU A 438 51.32 21.19 23.30
C LEU A 438 50.64 22.55 23.06
N ASP A 439 49.38 22.56 22.65
CA ASP A 439 48.63 23.79 22.43
C ASP A 439 47.94 24.28 23.70
N THR A 440 48.61 25.14 24.44
CA THR A 440 48.08 25.72 25.70
C THR A 440 46.87 26.64 25.51
N THR A 441 46.42 26.92 24.29
CA THR A 441 45.15 27.63 24.05
C THR A 441 43.93 26.72 24.18
N PHE A 442 44.14 25.39 24.18
CA PHE A 442 43.09 24.39 24.43
C PHE A 442 42.97 24.14 25.93
N ASN A 443 41.85 24.53 26.53
CA ASN A 443 41.56 24.44 27.96
C ASN A 443 42.73 24.90 28.87
N THR A 444 43.47 25.92 28.44
CA THR A 444 44.65 26.52 29.12
C THR A 444 45.89 25.63 29.32
N THR A 445 45.76 24.32 29.23
CA THR A 445 46.84 23.34 29.48
C THR A 445 47.21 22.52 28.24
N GLY A 446 46.38 22.55 27.20
CA GLY A 446 46.46 21.62 26.06
C GLY A 446 45.80 20.26 26.33
N LYS A 447 45.27 20.03 27.52
CA LYS A 447 44.76 18.75 28.00
C LYS A 447 43.37 18.90 28.62
N VAL A 448 42.50 17.93 28.38
CA VAL A 448 41.13 17.87 28.92
C VAL A 448 40.89 16.47 29.44
N THR A 449 40.39 16.34 30.67
CA THR A 449 39.74 15.10 31.15
C THR A 449 38.26 15.35 31.36
N THR A 450 37.43 14.33 31.17
CA THR A 450 35.97 14.43 31.27
C THR A 450 35.37 13.20 31.95
N ASP A 451 34.93 13.42 33.18
CA ASP A 451 34.22 12.44 34.03
C ASP A 451 32.72 12.42 33.70
N PHE A 452 32.10 11.25 33.54
CA PHE A 452 30.65 11.10 33.33
C PHE A 452 29.85 10.86 34.63
N ASN A 453 30.49 11.00 35.79
CA ASN A 453 30.06 10.62 37.14
C ASN A 453 29.93 9.09 37.32
N GLY A 454 30.65 8.33 36.51
CA GLY A 454 30.65 6.87 36.56
C GLY A 454 31.86 6.33 37.31
N LYS A 455 32.09 5.02 37.16
CA LYS A 455 33.34 4.40 37.61
C LYS A 455 34.37 4.55 36.52
N ASP A 456 34.37 3.70 35.50
CA ASP A 456 35.36 3.76 34.42
C ASP A 456 34.75 4.34 33.14
N GLU A 457 35.45 5.31 32.55
CA GLU A 457 35.15 5.93 31.26
C GLU A 457 36.36 5.88 30.32
N GLY A 458 36.13 5.66 29.03
CA GLY A 458 37.23 5.72 28.06
C GLY A 458 36.78 6.18 26.69
N GLY A 459 37.49 7.18 26.12
CA GLY A 459 37.26 7.66 24.76
C GLY A 459 37.99 6.78 23.75
N TYR A 460 37.27 6.26 22.75
CA TYR A 460 37.80 5.33 21.75
C TYR A 460 37.92 5.95 20.36
N SER A 461 37.06 6.91 20.00
CA SER A 461 37.13 7.59 18.70
C SER A 461 36.86 9.08 18.79
N ILE A 462 37.56 9.88 17.97
CA ILE A 462 37.37 11.34 17.84
C ILE A 462 37.02 11.72 16.41
N THR A 463 36.14 12.71 16.26
CA THR A 463 35.87 13.37 14.99
C THR A 463 35.63 14.87 15.17
N ILE A 464 35.74 15.63 14.09
CA ILE A 464 35.58 17.08 14.06
C ILE A 464 34.41 17.42 13.14
N GLN A 465 33.42 18.14 13.65
CA GLN A 465 32.30 18.64 12.86
C GLN A 465 32.73 19.86 12.03
N ASP A 466 32.00 20.16 10.95
CA ASP A 466 32.29 21.30 10.06
C ASP A 466 32.31 22.67 10.77
N ASP A 467 31.57 22.80 11.88
CA ASP A 467 31.56 24.01 12.70
C ASP A 467 32.77 24.12 13.66
N GLY A 468 33.68 23.14 13.63
CA GLY A 468 34.88 23.06 14.45
C GLY A 468 34.65 22.46 15.84
N LYS A 469 33.43 21.99 16.16
CA LYS A 469 33.19 21.22 17.39
C LYS A 469 33.81 19.84 17.30
N ILE A 470 34.20 19.32 18.45
CA ILE A 470 34.94 18.06 18.59
C ILE A 470 34.03 17.07 19.28
N LEU A 471 33.84 15.88 18.70
CA LEU A 471 33.07 14.79 19.26
C LEU A 471 34.00 13.64 19.64
N VAL A 472 33.86 13.13 20.86
CA VAL A 472 34.54 11.93 21.34
C VAL A 472 33.50 10.91 21.80
N VAL A 473 33.66 9.67 21.37
CA VAL A 473 32.79 8.55 21.77
C VAL A 473 33.56 7.48 22.51
N GLY A 474 32.84 6.70 23.31
CA GLY A 474 33.43 5.68 24.16
C GLY A 474 32.40 4.95 24.99
N ALA A 475 32.82 4.46 26.15
CA ALA A 475 31.94 3.86 27.15
C ALA A 475 31.98 4.64 28.47
N SER A 476 30.87 4.61 29.22
CA SER A 476 30.81 5.12 30.59
C SER A 476 30.14 4.10 31.50
N ASN A 477 30.81 3.74 32.60
CA ASN A 477 30.27 2.81 33.59
C ASN A 477 29.40 3.55 34.62
N ASN A 478 28.09 3.35 34.57
CA ASN A 478 27.15 3.99 35.49
C ASN A 478 27.15 3.40 36.92
N GLY A 479 28.00 2.40 37.18
CA GLY A 479 28.17 1.70 38.45
C GLY A 479 27.69 0.25 38.43
N THR A 480 26.80 -0.12 37.50
CA THR A 480 26.32 -1.50 37.25
C THR A 480 26.85 -2.07 35.95
N ASP A 481 26.92 -1.26 34.92
CA ASP A 481 27.22 -1.63 33.55
C ASP A 481 27.73 -0.44 32.74
N ASN A 482 28.21 -0.70 31.52
CA ASN A 482 28.73 0.29 30.59
C ASN A 482 27.62 0.75 29.62
N ASP A 483 27.51 2.06 29.40
CA ASP A 483 26.64 2.64 28.37
C ASP A 483 27.49 3.26 27.25
N PHE A 484 26.95 3.37 26.02
CA PHE A 484 27.55 4.25 25.00
C PHE A 484 27.68 5.66 25.57
N ALA A 485 28.84 6.29 25.42
CA ALA A 485 29.10 7.63 25.90
C ALA A 485 29.59 8.55 24.77
N ILE A 486 29.07 9.78 24.73
CA ILE A 486 29.48 10.82 23.78
C ILE A 486 29.73 12.11 24.55
N ALA A 487 30.88 12.74 24.32
CA ALA A 487 31.16 14.10 24.77
C ALA A 487 31.40 15.01 23.57
N ARG A 488 30.78 16.20 23.58
CA ARG A 488 31.05 17.26 22.60
C ARG A 488 31.75 18.44 23.24
N TYR A 489 32.79 18.92 22.58
CA TYR A 489 33.61 20.05 23.01
C TYR A 489 33.59 21.16 21.97
N ASN A 490 33.70 22.39 22.44
CA ASN A 490 34.02 23.54 21.63
C ASN A 490 35.48 23.48 21.16
N ASN A 491 35.81 24.28 20.15
CA ASN A 491 37.18 24.35 19.63
C ASN A 491 38.23 24.83 20.66
N ASP A 492 37.82 25.41 21.79
CA ASP A 492 38.73 25.77 22.89
C ASP A 492 38.90 24.66 23.94
N GLY A 493 38.25 23.50 23.75
CA GLY A 493 38.32 22.35 24.65
C GLY A 493 37.33 22.39 25.82
N SER A 494 36.51 23.44 25.94
CA SER A 494 35.39 23.45 26.88
C SER A 494 34.25 22.56 26.39
N LEU A 495 33.49 21.93 27.31
CA LEU A 495 32.30 21.16 26.93
C LEU A 495 31.24 22.06 26.28
N ASP A 496 30.62 21.58 25.21
CA ASP A 496 29.54 22.28 24.53
C ASP A 496 28.18 21.97 25.18
N THR A 497 27.75 22.85 26.08
CA THR A 497 26.48 22.72 26.79
C THR A 497 25.23 22.82 25.91
N THR A 498 25.37 23.16 24.62
CA THR A 498 24.23 23.06 23.67
C THR A 498 23.97 21.63 23.20
N PHE A 499 24.91 20.71 23.43
CA PHE A 499 24.74 19.28 23.16
C PHE A 499 24.14 18.58 24.38
N ASN A 500 22.91 18.08 24.26
CA ASN A 500 22.12 17.45 25.31
C ASN A 500 22.17 18.21 26.66
N SER A 501 22.15 19.55 26.59
CA SER A 501 22.22 20.48 27.72
C SER A 501 23.49 20.45 28.60
N THR A 502 24.38 19.46 28.43
CA THR A 502 25.52 19.20 29.33
C THR A 502 26.86 19.04 28.62
N GLY A 503 26.84 18.89 27.29
CA GLY A 503 27.99 18.46 26.51
C GLY A 503 28.19 16.95 26.49
N LYS A 504 27.31 16.18 27.15
CA LYS A 504 27.47 14.73 27.36
C LYS A 504 26.17 13.97 27.06
N VAL A 505 26.31 12.77 26.52
CA VAL A 505 25.21 11.83 26.27
C VAL A 505 25.67 10.46 26.74
N THR A 506 24.81 9.75 27.47
CA THR A 506 24.92 8.29 27.62
C THR A 506 23.73 7.62 26.95
N THR A 507 23.91 6.41 26.42
CA THR A 507 22.85 5.68 25.72
C THR A 507 22.92 4.19 26.06
N ASP A 508 21.92 3.77 26.82
CA ASP A 508 21.64 2.37 27.19
C ASP A 508 20.81 1.70 26.09
N PHE A 509 21.17 0.48 25.65
CA PHE A 509 20.43 -0.29 24.63
C PHE A 509 19.35 -1.23 25.24
N ASN A 510 19.06 -1.09 26.53
CA ASN A 510 18.31 -2.01 27.39
C ASN A 510 18.99 -3.38 27.50
N ALA A 511 20.32 -3.36 27.48
CA ALA A 511 21.19 -4.51 27.54
C ALA A 511 22.04 -4.39 28.83
N SER A 512 23.08 -5.23 28.96
CA SER A 512 24.02 -5.11 30.06
C SER A 512 25.11 -4.11 29.69
N ASN A 513 26.15 -4.52 28.95
CA ASN A 513 27.26 -3.63 28.58
C ASN A 513 27.19 -3.17 27.13
N GLU A 514 27.33 -1.86 26.94
CA GLU A 514 27.51 -1.23 25.65
C GLU A 514 28.83 -0.46 25.58
N THR A 515 29.47 -0.47 24.41
CA THR A 515 30.70 0.29 24.18
C THR A 515 30.74 0.85 22.76
N ALA A 516 30.86 2.18 22.65
CA ALA A 516 30.98 2.86 21.36
C ALA A 516 32.44 2.95 20.92
N ASN A 517 32.81 2.23 19.86
CA ASN A 517 34.17 2.14 19.35
C ASN A 517 34.49 3.20 18.28
N SER A 518 33.50 3.63 17.49
CA SER A 518 33.74 4.50 16.34
C SER A 518 32.62 5.51 16.13
N ILE A 519 32.97 6.69 15.61
CA ILE A 519 32.05 7.78 15.29
C ILE A 519 32.31 8.33 13.89
N THR A 520 31.23 8.63 13.17
CA THR A 520 31.26 9.43 11.94
C THR A 520 30.11 10.44 11.91
N VAL A 521 30.25 11.48 11.08
CA VAL A 521 29.26 12.55 10.94
C VAL A 521 28.77 12.55 9.50
N GLN A 522 27.46 12.47 9.32
CA GLN A 522 26.82 12.59 8.01
C GLN A 522 26.81 14.06 7.56
N ASP A 523 26.78 14.33 6.26
CA ASP A 523 26.70 15.68 5.68
C ASP A 523 25.54 16.54 6.23
N ASN A 524 24.50 15.88 6.74
CA ASN A 524 23.34 16.52 7.34
C ASN A 524 23.53 16.90 8.83
N GLY A 525 24.72 16.68 9.38
CA GLY A 525 25.09 16.94 10.77
C GLY A 525 24.62 15.88 11.78
N LYS A 526 23.96 14.80 11.32
CA LYS A 526 23.66 13.64 12.17
C LYS A 526 24.95 12.89 12.49
N ILE A 527 24.95 12.27 13.66
CA ILE A 527 26.12 11.60 14.21
C ILE A 527 25.81 10.10 14.27
N LEU A 528 26.66 9.28 13.67
CA LEU A 528 26.57 7.83 13.70
C LEU A 528 27.67 7.29 14.62
N VAL A 529 27.27 6.45 15.57
CA VAL A 529 28.17 5.89 16.58
C VAL A 529 27.99 4.38 16.61
N ALA A 530 29.04 3.63 16.31
CA ALA A 530 29.03 2.17 16.28
C ALA A 530 29.90 1.55 17.36
N GLY A 531 29.57 0.32 17.70
CA GLY A 531 30.07 -0.39 18.85
C GLY A 531 29.47 -1.79 18.96
N TYR A 532 29.35 -2.25 20.19
CA TYR A 532 28.62 -3.47 20.52
C TYR A 532 27.66 -3.26 21.69
N SER A 533 26.66 -4.12 21.80
CA SER A 533 25.72 -4.17 22.92
C SER A 533 25.56 -5.59 23.41
N ASN A 534 25.72 -5.81 24.71
CA ASN A 534 25.65 -7.13 25.33
C ASN A 534 24.26 -7.42 25.87
N ASN A 535 23.51 -8.29 25.20
CA ASN A 535 22.13 -8.61 25.59
C ASN A 535 21.99 -9.47 26.87
N GLY A 536 23.09 -9.72 27.60
CA GLY A 536 23.19 -10.50 28.83
C GLY A 536 23.70 -11.92 28.62
N SER A 537 23.78 -12.39 27.38
CA SER A 537 24.41 -13.67 27.00
C SER A 537 25.59 -13.51 26.07
N ASN A 538 25.54 -12.53 25.16
CA ASN A 538 26.55 -12.30 24.14
C ASN A 538 26.55 -10.85 23.65
N ASP A 539 27.64 -10.45 22.99
CA ASP A 539 27.78 -9.14 22.35
C ASP A 539 27.16 -9.15 20.95
N ASP A 540 26.42 -8.12 20.57
CA ASP A 540 25.86 -7.92 19.22
C ASP A 540 26.46 -6.66 18.56
N PHE A 541 26.58 -6.62 17.22
CA PHE A 541 26.86 -5.35 16.52
C PHE A 541 25.80 -4.32 16.90
N ALA A 542 26.22 -3.14 17.31
CA ALA A 542 25.31 -2.07 17.64
C ALA A 542 25.76 -0.75 17.02
N PHE A 543 24.81 0.07 16.57
CA PHE A 543 25.08 1.47 16.33
C PHE A 543 23.85 2.34 16.63
N ALA A 544 24.10 3.60 16.98
CA ALA A 544 23.06 4.59 17.20
C ALA A 544 23.28 5.81 16.32
N ARG A 545 22.18 6.44 15.92
CA ARG A 545 22.17 7.73 15.23
C ARG A 545 21.65 8.82 16.16
N TYR A 546 22.35 9.94 16.21
CA TYR A 546 22.02 11.11 17.01
C TYR A 546 21.79 12.33 16.12
N ASN A 547 20.90 13.18 16.58
CA ASN A 547 20.73 14.53 16.08
C ASN A 547 21.98 15.37 16.37
N SER A 548 22.14 16.48 15.65
CA SER A 548 23.23 17.43 15.89
C SER A 548 23.22 18.06 17.28
N ASP A 549 22.12 17.95 18.03
CA ASP A 549 22.02 18.40 19.43
C ASP A 549 22.30 17.29 20.46
N GLY A 550 22.62 16.07 20.02
CA GLY A 550 22.96 14.93 20.87
C GLY A 550 21.76 14.12 21.36
N THR A 551 20.54 14.48 20.98
CA THR A 551 19.37 13.62 21.20
C THR A 551 19.38 12.44 20.21
N LEU A 552 18.83 11.28 20.60
CA LEU A 552 18.70 10.14 19.68
C LEU A 552 17.77 10.49 18.51
N ASP A 553 18.16 10.02 17.32
CA ASP A 553 17.39 10.23 16.10
C ASP A 553 16.36 9.13 15.88
N THR A 554 15.21 9.25 16.54
CA THR A 554 14.11 8.29 16.42
C THR A 554 13.48 8.24 15.03
N THR A 555 13.80 9.20 14.15
CA THR A 555 13.30 9.22 12.76
C THR A 555 14.04 8.22 11.85
N PHE A 556 15.17 7.67 12.33
CA PHE A 556 15.99 6.72 11.57
C PHE A 556 15.32 5.34 11.44
N ASN A 557 14.85 4.78 12.55
CA ASN A 557 14.24 3.45 12.64
C ASN A 557 13.28 3.33 13.85
N ALA A 558 12.54 4.40 14.17
CA ALA A 558 11.71 4.58 15.37
C ALA A 558 12.46 4.71 16.71
N THR A 559 13.66 4.13 16.84
CA THR A 559 14.42 4.15 18.12
C THR A 559 15.71 4.96 18.05
N GLY A 560 16.28 5.13 16.84
CA GLY A 560 17.62 5.68 16.63
C GLY A 560 18.74 4.69 16.97
N LYS A 561 18.41 3.42 17.22
CA LYS A 561 19.34 2.36 17.66
C LYS A 561 19.17 1.13 16.77
N VAL A 562 20.28 0.56 16.32
CA VAL A 562 20.32 -0.65 15.50
C VAL A 562 21.16 -1.68 16.22
N ILE A 563 20.64 -2.90 16.31
CA ILE A 563 21.35 -4.10 16.76
C ILE A 563 21.37 -5.08 15.58
N THR A 564 22.48 -5.76 15.35
CA THR A 564 22.66 -6.67 14.22
C THR A 564 23.39 -7.93 14.65
N ASP A 565 22.63 -9.01 14.80
CA ASP A 565 23.12 -10.33 15.18
C ASP A 565 23.69 -11.07 13.94
N PHE A 566 24.89 -11.66 14.02
CA PHE A 566 25.48 -12.47 12.94
C PHE A 566 25.15 -13.98 13.06
N ASN A 567 24.30 -14.36 14.02
CA ASN A 567 23.98 -15.71 14.49
C ASN A 567 25.17 -16.43 15.14
N GLY A 568 26.11 -15.67 15.70
CA GLY A 568 27.24 -16.18 16.45
C GLY A 568 27.05 -16.03 17.95
N ASN A 569 28.12 -16.26 18.71
CA ASN A 569 28.14 -15.88 20.13
C ASN A 569 28.46 -14.40 20.22
N ASP A 570 29.74 -14.01 20.22
CA ASP A 570 30.12 -12.61 20.39
C ASP A 570 30.38 -11.89 19.06
N GLU A 571 29.65 -10.80 18.85
CA GLU A 571 29.78 -9.86 17.74
C GLU A 571 30.06 -8.45 18.26
N GLY A 572 30.91 -7.69 17.57
CA GLY A 572 31.09 -6.29 17.92
C GLY A 572 31.56 -5.40 16.78
N GLY A 573 30.87 -4.27 16.59
CA GLY A 573 31.24 -3.24 15.62
C GLY A 573 32.39 -2.41 16.17
N ASN A 574 33.49 -2.36 15.43
CA ASN A 574 34.70 -1.63 15.82
C ASN A 574 34.90 -0.35 15.02
N SER A 575 34.38 -0.27 13.79
CA SER A 575 34.54 0.88 12.92
C SER A 575 33.29 1.16 12.08
N ILE A 576 32.93 2.43 11.92
CA ILE A 576 31.79 2.87 11.09
C ILE A 576 32.22 3.92 10.07
N THR A 577 31.72 3.78 8.84
CA THR A 577 31.93 4.74 7.76
C THR A 577 30.69 4.85 6.86
N ILE A 578 30.68 5.83 5.97
CA ILE A 578 29.58 6.11 5.04
C ILE A 578 30.17 6.03 3.62
N GLN A 579 29.50 5.32 2.72
CA GLN A 579 29.85 5.30 1.30
C GLN A 579 29.30 6.55 0.59
N ASP A 580 29.86 6.92 -0.57
CA ASP A 580 29.42 8.09 -1.35
C ASP A 580 27.93 8.08 -1.74
N ASP A 581 27.31 6.90 -1.81
CA ASP A 581 25.88 6.72 -2.09
C ASP A 581 25.00 6.80 -0.84
N GLY A 582 25.59 7.13 0.32
CA GLY A 582 24.91 7.29 1.61
C GLY A 582 24.72 5.99 2.39
N LYS A 583 25.15 4.82 1.87
CA LYS A 583 25.08 3.56 2.62
C LYS A 583 26.04 3.57 3.80
N ILE A 584 25.60 2.99 4.92
CA ILE A 584 26.38 2.91 6.16
C ILE A 584 27.08 1.56 6.21
N LEU A 585 28.38 1.56 6.51
CA LEU A 585 29.19 0.36 6.69
C LEU A 585 29.70 0.29 8.13
N VAL A 586 29.53 -0.87 8.76
CA VAL A 586 30.11 -1.17 10.07
C VAL A 586 30.99 -2.41 9.93
N ALA A 587 32.26 -2.31 10.34
CA ALA A 587 33.20 -3.43 10.39
C ALA A 587 33.54 -3.79 11.83
N GLY A 588 33.86 -5.04 12.07
CA GLY A 588 34.10 -5.58 13.40
C GLY A 588 34.39 -7.07 13.41
N VAL A 589 33.88 -7.78 14.41
CA VAL A 589 34.13 -9.22 14.59
C VAL A 589 32.85 -10.02 14.78
N THR A 590 32.85 -11.29 14.43
CA THR A 590 31.79 -12.25 14.78
C THR A 590 32.40 -13.56 15.23
N ASN A 591 31.82 -14.22 16.23
CA ASN A 591 32.27 -15.52 16.70
C ASN A 591 31.31 -16.62 16.21
N ASN A 592 31.79 -17.49 15.33
CA ASN A 592 30.99 -18.53 14.66
C ASN A 592 30.88 -19.86 15.47
N ASP A 593 31.06 -19.82 16.80
CA ASP A 593 31.21 -20.93 17.77
C ASP A 593 32.60 -21.59 17.83
N THR A 594 33.47 -21.40 16.84
CA THR A 594 34.82 -21.99 16.83
C THR A 594 35.94 -20.98 17.00
N ASP A 595 35.77 -19.81 16.41
CA ASP A 595 36.76 -18.74 16.30
C ASP A 595 36.07 -17.40 16.01
N TYR A 596 36.82 -16.31 16.17
CA TYR A 596 36.42 -14.98 15.71
C TYR A 596 36.82 -14.75 14.24
N ASP A 597 35.90 -14.21 13.45
CA ASP A 597 36.08 -13.83 12.05
C ASP A 597 35.97 -12.30 11.86
N PHE A 598 36.56 -11.77 10.78
CA PHE A 598 36.26 -10.40 10.36
C PHE A 598 34.80 -10.28 9.93
N ALA A 599 34.07 -9.29 10.45
CA ALA A 599 32.67 -9.05 10.12
C ALA A 599 32.44 -7.67 9.48
N ILE A 600 31.52 -7.59 8.52
CA ILE A 600 31.01 -6.33 7.95
C ILE A 600 29.50 -6.40 7.79
N ALA A 601 28.79 -5.35 8.21
CA ALA A 601 27.39 -5.12 7.92
C ALA A 601 27.22 -3.83 7.09
N ARG A 602 26.29 -3.85 6.13
CA ARG A 602 25.90 -2.65 5.35
C ARG A 602 24.42 -2.34 5.51
N TYR A 603 24.08 -1.06 5.56
CA TYR A 603 22.71 -0.57 5.72
C TYR A 603 22.34 0.45 4.63
N SER A 604 21.09 0.41 4.16
CA SER A 604 20.52 1.25 3.08
C SER A 604 19.07 1.66 3.36
N VAL A 605 18.52 2.56 2.55
CA VAL A 605 17.10 2.92 2.62
C VAL A 605 16.25 1.77 2.03
N ASN A 606 15.23 1.33 2.77
CA ASN A 606 14.27 0.28 2.38
C ASN A 606 13.49 0.66 1.12
N GLN A 607 13.20 -0.33 0.30
CA GLN A 607 12.29 -0.29 -0.82
C GLN A 607 11.16 -1.27 -0.53
N SER A 608 9.91 -0.80 -0.62
CA SER A 608 8.77 -1.67 -0.32
C SER A 608 8.55 -2.72 -1.42
N PRO A 609 7.95 -3.88 -1.10
CA PRO A 609 7.69 -4.91 -2.09
C PRO A 609 6.61 -4.49 -3.08
N GLU A 610 6.66 -5.05 -4.29
CA GLU A 610 5.71 -4.79 -5.37
C GLU A 610 5.02 -6.05 -5.88
N LEU A 611 3.82 -5.88 -6.44
CA LEU A 611 3.08 -6.92 -7.16
C LEU A 611 3.62 -6.97 -8.59
N ALA A 612 4.48 -7.93 -8.88
CA ALA A 612 5.06 -8.13 -10.21
C ALA A 612 4.08 -8.82 -11.17
N ASN A 613 3.33 -9.82 -10.69
CA ASN A 613 2.35 -10.56 -11.49
C ASN A 613 1.12 -10.96 -10.67
N GLU A 614 -0.07 -10.70 -11.19
CA GLU A 614 -1.34 -11.09 -10.57
C GLU A 614 -1.50 -12.62 -10.50
N ILE A 615 -1.99 -13.09 -9.35
CA ILE A 615 -2.40 -14.45 -9.08
C ILE A 615 -3.68 -14.73 -9.87
N GLN A 616 -3.59 -15.68 -10.79
CA GLN A 616 -4.73 -16.08 -11.62
C GLN A 616 -5.80 -16.79 -10.79
N ASP A 617 -7.07 -16.49 -11.09
CA ASP A 617 -8.24 -17.18 -10.55
C ASP A 617 -8.13 -18.71 -10.67
N ARG A 618 -8.70 -19.40 -9.68
CA ARG A 618 -8.61 -20.86 -9.54
C ARG A 618 -9.97 -21.50 -9.38
N GLU A 619 -10.03 -22.78 -9.75
CA GLU A 619 -11.17 -23.64 -9.49
C GLU A 619 -10.76 -24.81 -8.59
N ALA A 620 -11.63 -25.14 -7.64
CA ALA A 620 -11.60 -26.37 -6.87
C ALA A 620 -12.89 -27.15 -7.13
N THR A 621 -12.88 -28.45 -6.86
CA THR A 621 -14.06 -29.29 -6.96
C THR A 621 -14.33 -29.93 -5.60
N GLU A 622 -15.58 -29.92 -5.18
CA GLU A 622 -16.06 -30.66 -4.01
C GLU A 622 -15.49 -32.09 -3.97
N ASP A 623 -15.15 -32.56 -2.77
CA ASP A 623 -14.59 -33.88 -2.47
C ASP A 623 -13.29 -34.21 -3.21
N SER A 624 -12.64 -33.21 -3.82
CA SER A 624 -11.38 -33.37 -4.55
C SER A 624 -10.28 -32.57 -3.86
N VAL A 625 -9.07 -33.12 -3.84
CA VAL A 625 -7.92 -32.43 -3.24
C VAL A 625 -7.58 -31.20 -4.09
N PHE A 626 -7.64 -30.03 -3.48
CA PHE A 626 -7.13 -28.78 -4.04
C PHE A 626 -5.67 -28.59 -3.63
N ASN A 627 -4.81 -28.26 -4.59
CA ASN A 627 -3.41 -27.95 -4.37
C ASN A 627 -2.94 -26.90 -5.39
N PHE A 628 -2.55 -25.72 -4.92
CA PHE A 628 -2.12 -24.61 -5.76
C PHE A 628 -0.90 -23.94 -5.15
N ILE A 629 0.17 -23.78 -5.93
CA ILE A 629 1.38 -23.06 -5.54
C ILE A 629 1.35 -21.71 -6.24
N ILE A 630 1.45 -20.61 -5.48
CA ILE A 630 1.56 -19.26 -6.04
C ILE A 630 2.88 -19.17 -6.83
N PRO A 631 2.89 -18.61 -8.04
CA PRO A 631 4.13 -18.36 -8.78
C PRO A 631 5.13 -17.54 -7.95
N ASN A 632 6.41 -17.93 -7.98
CA ASN A 632 7.46 -17.25 -7.20
C ASN A 632 7.74 -15.83 -7.71
N ASP A 633 7.27 -15.48 -8.91
CA ASP A 633 7.38 -14.16 -9.53
C ASP A 633 6.11 -13.31 -9.33
N THR A 634 5.20 -13.71 -8.43
CA THR A 634 4.02 -12.90 -8.09
C THR A 634 4.43 -11.60 -7.37
N PHE A 635 5.30 -11.70 -6.37
CA PHE A 635 5.78 -10.55 -5.60
C PHE A 635 7.29 -10.41 -5.76
N SER A 636 7.77 -9.18 -5.88
CA SER A 636 9.20 -8.86 -5.93
C SER A 636 9.55 -7.75 -4.97
N ASP A 637 10.82 -7.70 -4.60
CA ASP A 637 11.39 -6.60 -3.82
C ASP A 637 12.65 -6.10 -4.53
N ALA A 638 12.84 -4.78 -4.55
CA ALA A 638 14.02 -4.16 -5.14
C ALA A 638 15.26 -4.32 -4.24
N ASP A 639 15.06 -4.52 -2.94
CA ASP A 639 16.11 -4.86 -2.00
C ASP A 639 16.57 -6.30 -2.26
N ALA A 640 17.64 -6.42 -3.04
CA ALA A 640 18.08 -7.71 -3.57
C ALA A 640 18.50 -8.67 -2.45
N GLY A 641 17.76 -9.76 -2.26
CA GLY A 641 18.03 -10.74 -1.20
C GLY A 641 17.05 -10.67 -0.03
N ASP A 642 16.11 -9.72 -0.07
CA ASP A 642 15.03 -9.66 0.91
C ASP A 642 14.18 -10.93 0.92
N ILE A 643 13.85 -11.37 2.14
CA ILE A 643 13.00 -12.53 2.36
C ILE A 643 11.60 -12.01 2.68
N LEU A 644 10.73 -12.07 1.68
CA LEU A 644 9.32 -11.74 1.86
C LEU A 644 8.62 -12.80 2.73
N THR A 645 7.88 -12.31 3.72
CA THR A 645 6.96 -13.13 4.50
C THR A 645 5.56 -13.04 3.93
N TYR A 646 4.81 -14.14 3.95
CA TYR A 646 3.52 -14.23 3.28
C TYR A 646 2.40 -14.56 4.25
N THR A 647 1.24 -13.94 4.05
CA THR A 647 0.00 -14.29 4.73
C THR A 647 -1.13 -14.42 3.71
N ALA A 648 -2.16 -15.19 4.06
CA ALA A 648 -3.35 -15.30 3.24
C ALA A 648 -4.61 -15.28 4.12
N ILE A 649 -5.54 -14.41 3.76
CA ILE A 649 -6.85 -14.24 4.41
C ILE A 649 -7.92 -14.03 3.34
N LEU A 650 -9.19 -14.01 3.73
CA LEU A 650 -10.24 -13.56 2.83
C LEU A 650 -10.17 -12.04 2.65
N GLU A 651 -10.60 -11.55 1.48
CA GLU A 651 -10.59 -10.13 1.13
C GLU A 651 -11.29 -9.24 2.18
N ASN A 652 -12.32 -9.77 2.84
CA ASN A 652 -13.07 -9.12 3.92
C ASN A 652 -12.40 -9.20 5.31
N ASP A 653 -11.09 -9.46 5.34
CA ASP A 653 -10.25 -9.61 6.54
C ASP A 653 -10.64 -10.77 7.48
N GLN A 654 -11.44 -11.74 7.01
CA GLN A 654 -11.72 -12.96 7.75
C GLN A 654 -10.65 -14.04 7.50
N LEU A 655 -10.49 -14.96 8.45
CA LEU A 655 -9.60 -16.11 8.26
C LEU A 655 -10.09 -17.01 7.11
N LEU A 656 -9.15 -17.73 6.48
CA LEU A 656 -9.49 -18.75 5.50
C LEU A 656 -10.42 -19.82 6.12
N PRO A 657 -11.35 -20.38 5.33
CA PRO A 657 -12.19 -21.48 5.81
C PRO A 657 -11.34 -22.70 6.18
N THR A 658 -11.80 -23.49 7.16
CA THR A 658 -11.00 -24.55 7.78
C THR A 658 -10.57 -25.67 6.82
N TRP A 659 -11.22 -25.80 5.66
CA TRP A 659 -10.82 -26.76 4.63
C TRP A 659 -9.65 -26.30 3.77
N LEU A 660 -9.32 -25.00 3.76
CA LEU A 660 -8.29 -24.38 2.92
C LEU A 660 -7.13 -23.86 3.78
N ASN A 661 -5.98 -24.51 3.66
CA ASN A 661 -4.77 -24.18 4.39
C ASN A 661 -3.72 -23.52 3.48
N PHE A 662 -3.14 -22.40 3.91
CA PHE A 662 -2.03 -21.74 3.24
C PHE A 662 -0.72 -22.01 3.97
N ASN A 663 0.26 -22.56 3.26
CA ASN A 663 1.63 -22.69 3.76
C ASN A 663 2.49 -21.55 3.20
N PRO A 664 2.88 -20.56 4.02
CA PRO A 664 3.65 -19.41 3.55
C PRO A 664 5.08 -19.77 3.13
N GLY A 665 5.69 -20.82 3.71
CA GLY A 665 7.06 -21.23 3.36
C GLY A 665 7.17 -21.92 2.00
N THR A 666 6.07 -22.45 1.47
CA THR A 666 6.01 -23.07 0.13
C THR A 666 5.05 -22.35 -0.80
N LEU A 667 4.48 -21.22 -0.37
CA LEU A 667 3.42 -20.48 -1.07
C LEU A 667 2.28 -21.38 -1.58
N THR A 668 1.89 -22.40 -0.79
CA THR A 668 0.97 -23.44 -1.25
C THR A 668 -0.36 -23.38 -0.53
N PHE A 669 -1.45 -23.24 -1.29
CA PHE A 669 -2.79 -23.55 -0.84
C PHE A 669 -3.08 -25.05 -0.99
N SER A 670 -3.64 -25.66 0.06
CA SER A 670 -4.02 -27.08 0.06
C SER A 670 -5.32 -27.29 0.83
N GLY A 671 -6.15 -28.25 0.39
CA GLY A 671 -7.44 -28.46 1.03
C GLY A 671 -8.31 -29.50 0.35
N THR A 672 -9.48 -29.78 0.92
CA THR A 672 -10.54 -30.56 0.27
C THR A 672 -11.89 -29.94 0.63
N PRO A 673 -12.53 -29.21 -0.29
CA PRO A 673 -13.81 -28.57 -0.03
C PRO A 673 -14.93 -29.61 0.04
N THR A 674 -15.97 -29.30 0.82
CA THR A 674 -17.19 -30.09 0.98
C THR A 674 -18.38 -29.42 0.29
N SER A 675 -19.54 -30.08 0.30
CA SER A 675 -20.80 -29.51 -0.20
C SER A 675 -21.18 -28.15 0.42
N GLN A 676 -20.66 -27.82 1.61
CA GLN A 676 -20.94 -26.54 2.29
C GLN A 676 -20.05 -25.40 1.77
N ASP A 677 -18.99 -25.74 1.05
CA ASP A 677 -17.95 -24.81 0.60
C ASP A 677 -18.13 -24.38 -0.87
N ILE A 678 -19.16 -24.89 -1.55
CA ILE A 678 -19.52 -24.52 -2.92
C ILE A 678 -19.82 -23.02 -3.00
N GLY A 679 -19.19 -22.35 -3.97
CA GLY A 679 -19.27 -20.89 -4.12
C GLY A 679 -17.93 -20.30 -4.52
N SER A 680 -17.73 -19.01 -4.24
CA SER A 680 -16.50 -18.30 -4.55
C SER A 680 -15.89 -17.71 -3.28
N LEU A 681 -14.57 -17.85 -3.15
CA LEU A 681 -13.78 -17.20 -2.12
C LEU A 681 -12.86 -16.17 -2.78
N ASN A 682 -12.90 -14.92 -2.33
CA ASN A 682 -11.89 -13.92 -2.70
C ASN A 682 -10.78 -13.98 -1.66
N ILE A 683 -9.60 -14.41 -2.08
CA ILE A 683 -8.47 -14.67 -1.20
C ILE A 683 -7.43 -13.58 -1.43
N LYS A 684 -7.12 -12.85 -0.37
CA LYS A 684 -6.06 -11.85 -0.32
C LYS A 684 -4.77 -12.51 0.15
N VAL A 685 -3.73 -12.45 -0.67
CA VAL A 685 -2.36 -12.85 -0.32
C VAL A 685 -1.54 -11.60 -0.13
N THR A 686 -0.86 -11.48 1.01
CA THR A 686 -0.04 -10.33 1.35
C THR A 686 1.41 -10.78 1.49
N ALA A 687 2.31 -10.12 0.76
CA ALA A 687 3.76 -10.22 0.90
C ALA A 687 4.26 -9.03 1.73
N LYS A 688 5.20 -9.28 2.64
CA LYS A 688 5.73 -8.31 3.59
C LYS A 688 7.25 -8.40 3.67
N ASP A 689 7.93 -7.28 3.51
CA ASP A 689 9.39 -7.17 3.62
C ASP A 689 9.87 -7.16 5.09
N ILE A 690 11.18 -7.03 5.29
CA ILE A 690 11.78 -6.98 6.63
C ILE A 690 11.52 -5.66 7.36
N ALA A 691 11.28 -4.56 6.63
CA ALA A 691 10.88 -3.26 7.21
C ALA A 691 9.40 -3.21 7.65
N GLY A 692 8.65 -4.26 7.31
CA GLY A 692 7.22 -4.40 7.55
C GLY A 692 6.35 -3.68 6.52
N ASP A 693 6.90 -3.18 5.42
CA ASP A 693 6.12 -2.71 4.29
C ASP A 693 5.50 -3.93 3.57
N GLU A 694 4.33 -3.75 2.96
CA GLU A 694 3.53 -4.88 2.46
C GLU A 694 2.93 -4.56 1.08
N VAL A 695 2.69 -5.59 0.28
CA VAL A 695 1.90 -5.54 -0.95
C VAL A 695 0.96 -6.74 -0.99
N SER A 696 -0.20 -6.61 -1.62
CA SER A 696 -1.16 -7.71 -1.69
C SER A 696 -1.72 -7.92 -3.09
N ASP A 697 -2.22 -9.12 -3.33
CA ASP A 697 -3.06 -9.44 -4.47
C ASP A 697 -4.29 -10.24 -4.05
N VAL A 698 -5.37 -10.15 -4.81
CA VAL A 698 -6.64 -10.85 -4.54
C VAL A 698 -7.05 -11.68 -5.75
N PHE A 699 -7.21 -12.99 -5.56
CA PHE A 699 -7.72 -13.90 -6.58
C PHE A 699 -8.99 -14.62 -6.11
N THR A 700 -9.83 -15.00 -7.07
CA THR A 700 -11.04 -15.78 -6.80
C THR A 700 -10.75 -17.29 -6.89
N LEU A 701 -11.13 -18.03 -5.84
CA LEU A 701 -11.21 -19.49 -5.84
C LEU A 701 -12.67 -19.93 -5.93
N ALA A 702 -13.09 -20.41 -7.10
CA ALA A 702 -14.41 -20.97 -7.33
C ALA A 702 -14.44 -22.46 -6.97
N VAL A 703 -15.31 -22.85 -6.04
CA VAL A 703 -15.54 -24.23 -5.65
C VAL A 703 -16.78 -24.75 -6.37
N ALA A 704 -16.55 -25.68 -7.30
CA ALA A 704 -17.60 -26.33 -8.09
C ALA A 704 -18.12 -27.61 -7.43
N GLU A 705 -19.41 -27.90 -7.65
CA GLU A 705 -20.01 -29.20 -7.30
C GLU A 705 -19.39 -30.32 -8.14
N LYS A 706 -19.25 -31.52 -7.58
CA LYS A 706 -18.74 -32.69 -8.30
C LYS A 706 -19.81 -33.27 -9.24
N ASN A 707 -19.46 -33.43 -10.53
CA ASN A 707 -20.39 -33.99 -11.52
C ASN A 707 -20.82 -35.44 -11.20
N SER A 708 -22.09 -35.73 -11.39
CA SER A 708 -22.82 -36.98 -11.09
C SER A 708 -23.75 -37.32 -12.25
N ALA A 709 -24.03 -38.61 -12.45
CA ALA A 709 -24.80 -39.04 -13.61
C ALA A 709 -26.29 -38.67 -13.49
N PRO A 710 -26.97 -38.44 -14.64
CA PRO A 710 -28.41 -38.32 -14.67
C PRO A 710 -29.10 -39.52 -14.01
N THR A 711 -30.21 -39.27 -13.30
CA THR A 711 -30.93 -40.33 -12.58
C THR A 711 -32.29 -40.66 -13.20
N ASN A 712 -32.83 -39.77 -14.03
CA ASN A 712 -34.10 -39.98 -14.71
C ASN A 712 -34.23 -39.11 -15.96
N LEU A 713 -35.16 -39.50 -16.83
CA LEU A 713 -35.57 -38.77 -18.02
C LEU A 713 -37.10 -38.68 -18.04
N ILE A 714 -37.66 -37.49 -18.23
CA ILE A 714 -39.11 -37.23 -18.31
C ILE A 714 -39.43 -36.84 -19.74
N PHE A 715 -40.53 -37.36 -20.27
CA PHE A 715 -41.05 -36.99 -21.58
C PHE A 715 -42.41 -36.30 -21.41
N SER A 716 -42.53 -35.08 -21.91
CA SER A 716 -43.72 -34.25 -21.83
C SER A 716 -44.31 -34.05 -23.23
N ILE A 717 -45.55 -34.51 -23.43
CA ILE A 717 -46.24 -34.40 -24.72
C ILE A 717 -46.82 -32.99 -24.90
N ILE A 718 -46.71 -32.42 -26.10
CA ILE A 718 -47.34 -31.14 -26.47
C ILE A 718 -48.75 -31.42 -26.97
N SER A 719 -49.73 -30.64 -26.50
CA SER A 719 -51.15 -30.84 -26.83
C SER A 719 -51.78 -29.74 -27.70
N ASP A 720 -51.01 -28.77 -28.19
CA ASP A 720 -51.53 -27.69 -29.04
C ASP A 720 -50.56 -27.42 -30.19
N ASP A 721 -51.10 -27.46 -31.41
CA ASP A 721 -50.44 -27.11 -32.65
C ASP A 721 -51.34 -26.06 -33.30
N ASN A 722 -51.03 -24.78 -33.04
CA ASN A 722 -51.65 -23.67 -33.75
C ASN A 722 -50.77 -23.21 -34.93
N ASP A 723 -49.78 -24.00 -35.35
CA ASP A 723 -49.01 -23.72 -36.55
C ASP A 723 -49.60 -24.47 -37.75
N ASP A 724 -50.20 -23.71 -38.66
CA ASP A 724 -50.68 -24.14 -39.98
C ASP A 724 -49.49 -24.22 -40.98
N ASP A 725 -48.26 -24.43 -40.50
CA ASP A 725 -47.05 -24.47 -41.32
C ASP A 725 -46.74 -25.89 -41.81
N ASP A 726 -46.56 -25.98 -43.12
CA ASP A 726 -46.46 -27.17 -43.98
C ASP A 726 -45.10 -27.91 -43.83
N ASP A 727 -44.61 -28.09 -42.60
CA ASP A 727 -43.29 -28.69 -42.31
C ASP A 727 -43.39 -30.21 -42.05
N GLU A 728 -42.63 -31.02 -42.78
CA GLU A 728 -42.73 -32.49 -42.85
C GLU A 728 -42.38 -33.25 -41.53
N GLN A 729 -42.13 -32.57 -40.40
CA GLN A 729 -41.65 -33.21 -39.15
C GLN A 729 -42.28 -32.62 -37.87
N LYS A 730 -43.48 -33.12 -37.54
CA LYS A 730 -44.26 -32.69 -36.37
C LYS A 730 -43.57 -33.00 -35.03
N ILE A 731 -43.45 -31.99 -34.17
CA ILE A 731 -42.99 -32.14 -32.78
C ILE A 731 -44.08 -32.78 -31.93
N ILE A 732 -43.71 -33.78 -31.15
CA ILE A 732 -44.62 -34.55 -30.30
C ILE A 732 -44.52 -34.16 -28.83
N GLY A 733 -43.32 -33.81 -28.39
CA GLY A 733 -43.02 -33.62 -26.99
C GLY A 733 -41.57 -33.23 -26.77
N PHE A 734 -41.27 -32.88 -25.54
CA PHE A 734 -39.94 -32.51 -25.10
C PHE A 734 -39.44 -33.44 -24.00
N PHE A 735 -38.13 -33.63 -23.96
CA PHE A 735 -37.44 -34.30 -22.88
C PHE A 735 -36.95 -33.30 -21.85
N THR A 736 -37.05 -33.70 -20.59
CA THR A 736 -36.33 -33.11 -19.46
C THR A 736 -35.59 -34.20 -18.69
N THR A 737 -34.53 -33.84 -18.00
CA THR A 737 -33.68 -34.78 -17.26
C THR A 737 -33.75 -34.45 -15.77
N ILE A 738 -33.72 -35.46 -14.91
CA ILE A 738 -33.46 -35.27 -13.49
C ILE A 738 -32.00 -35.61 -13.25
N ASP A 739 -31.23 -34.60 -12.91
CA ASP A 739 -29.84 -34.71 -12.48
C ASP A 739 -29.69 -34.13 -11.07
N SER A 740 -28.72 -34.65 -10.32
CA SER A 740 -28.30 -34.08 -9.06
C SER A 740 -27.47 -32.82 -9.21
N ASN A 741 -26.77 -32.62 -10.33
CA ASN A 741 -25.93 -31.43 -10.56
C ASN A 741 -26.75 -30.23 -11.03
N GLN A 742 -26.51 -29.10 -10.36
CA GLN A 742 -27.16 -27.82 -10.63
C GLN A 742 -26.74 -27.26 -12.00
N ASP A 743 -27.72 -26.81 -12.80
CA ASP A 743 -27.55 -26.19 -14.12
C ASP A 743 -26.87 -27.05 -15.21
N ASP A 744 -26.83 -28.37 -15.00
CA ASP A 744 -26.26 -29.30 -15.96
C ASP A 744 -27.06 -29.33 -17.27
N LYS A 745 -26.35 -29.28 -18.39
CA LYS A 745 -26.96 -29.31 -19.72
C LYS A 745 -26.98 -30.73 -20.23
N HIS A 746 -28.17 -31.17 -20.61
CA HIS A 746 -28.37 -32.52 -21.09
C HIS A 746 -28.59 -32.58 -22.60
N THR A 747 -27.97 -33.59 -23.21
CA THR A 747 -28.22 -33.97 -24.60
C THR A 747 -29.05 -35.25 -24.66
N TYR A 748 -29.89 -35.37 -25.69
CA TYR A 748 -30.82 -36.48 -25.84
C TYR A 748 -30.56 -37.24 -27.14
N SER A 749 -30.56 -38.57 -27.09
CA SER A 749 -30.37 -39.40 -28.27
C SER A 749 -31.16 -40.70 -28.22
N LEU A 750 -31.55 -41.22 -29.38
CA LEU A 750 -32.10 -42.57 -29.51
C LEU A 750 -30.95 -43.57 -29.49
N VAL A 751 -31.06 -44.59 -28.64
CA VAL A 751 -30.01 -45.60 -28.44
C VAL A 751 -30.59 -47.01 -28.59
N THR A 752 -29.75 -47.95 -29.05
CA THR A 752 -30.17 -49.36 -29.21
C THR A 752 -30.26 -50.07 -27.85
N GLY A 753 -31.20 -50.99 -27.69
CA GLY A 753 -31.37 -51.80 -26.48
C GLY A 753 -32.81 -52.28 -26.26
N ASN A 754 -33.12 -52.81 -25.09
CA ASN A 754 -34.51 -53.17 -24.78
C ASN A 754 -35.43 -51.94 -24.89
N GLY A 755 -36.59 -52.09 -25.53
CA GLY A 755 -37.55 -51.00 -25.73
C GLY A 755 -37.25 -50.04 -26.88
N ASP A 756 -36.35 -50.38 -27.81
CA ASP A 756 -35.95 -49.55 -28.96
C ASP A 756 -36.68 -49.88 -30.29
N SER A 757 -37.68 -50.78 -30.25
CA SER A 757 -38.28 -51.40 -31.45
C SER A 757 -38.87 -50.42 -32.46
N ASP A 758 -39.10 -49.19 -32.04
CA ASP A 758 -39.69 -48.13 -32.83
C ASP A 758 -38.82 -46.87 -32.94
N ASN A 759 -37.54 -46.92 -32.54
CA ASN A 759 -36.63 -45.76 -32.64
C ASN A 759 -36.60 -45.17 -34.06
N ASP A 760 -36.65 -46.00 -35.11
CA ASP A 760 -36.61 -45.57 -36.51
C ASP A 760 -37.78 -44.66 -36.93
N ALA A 761 -38.89 -44.65 -36.19
CA ALA A 761 -40.05 -43.80 -36.47
C ALA A 761 -39.87 -42.34 -36.00
N PHE A 762 -38.82 -42.04 -35.24
CA PHE A 762 -38.61 -40.75 -34.60
C PHE A 762 -37.23 -40.16 -34.88
N ILE A 763 -37.12 -38.85 -34.69
CA ILE A 763 -35.85 -38.13 -34.59
C ILE A 763 -35.88 -37.25 -33.34
N ILE A 764 -34.70 -37.05 -32.74
CA ILE A 764 -34.53 -36.11 -31.63
C ILE A 764 -33.70 -34.94 -32.15
N GLU A 765 -34.23 -33.73 -32.01
CA GLU A 765 -33.53 -32.49 -32.31
C GLU A 765 -33.57 -31.59 -31.08
N GLY A 766 -32.40 -31.25 -30.53
CA GLY A 766 -32.32 -30.59 -29.23
C GLY A 766 -32.91 -31.48 -28.14
N ASN A 767 -33.96 -31.01 -27.47
CA ASN A 767 -34.75 -31.79 -26.51
C ASN A 767 -36.11 -32.23 -27.07
N SER A 768 -36.39 -31.99 -28.36
CA SER A 768 -37.67 -32.31 -28.98
C SER A 768 -37.67 -33.70 -29.60
N LEU A 769 -38.72 -34.48 -29.33
CA LEU A 769 -39.03 -35.69 -30.09
C LEU A 769 -39.93 -35.33 -31.27
N LYS A 770 -39.51 -35.68 -32.48
CA LYS A 770 -40.25 -35.44 -33.72
C LYS A 770 -40.56 -36.74 -34.45
N ILE A 771 -41.63 -36.72 -35.23
CA ILE A 771 -42.02 -37.82 -36.11
C ILE A 771 -41.17 -37.78 -37.37
N LYS A 772 -40.58 -38.91 -37.76
CA LYS A 772 -39.79 -39.05 -38.99
C LYS A 772 -40.63 -39.51 -40.19
N SER A 773 -41.77 -40.16 -39.94
CA SER A 773 -42.70 -40.71 -40.95
C SER A 773 -44.11 -40.91 -40.37
N ASP A 774 -45.14 -41.05 -41.21
CA ASP A 774 -46.53 -41.25 -40.79
C ASP A 774 -46.72 -42.21 -39.59
N ILE A 775 -47.51 -41.77 -38.62
CA ILE A 775 -47.88 -42.55 -37.44
C ILE A 775 -48.82 -43.69 -37.88
N THR A 776 -48.33 -44.94 -37.88
CA THR A 776 -49.09 -46.15 -38.27
C THR A 776 -49.51 -47.05 -37.10
N LYS A 777 -48.94 -46.85 -35.90
CA LYS A 777 -49.22 -47.63 -34.67
C LYS A 777 -49.94 -46.76 -33.62
N SER A 778 -50.73 -47.41 -32.76
CA SER A 778 -51.39 -46.76 -31.62
C SER A 778 -50.44 -46.48 -30.44
N SER A 779 -49.31 -47.20 -30.37
CA SER A 779 -48.28 -47.07 -29.36
C SER A 779 -46.92 -47.45 -29.95
N TYR A 780 -45.86 -46.77 -29.53
CA TYR A 780 -44.48 -47.00 -29.96
C TYR A 780 -43.58 -47.17 -28.75
N LYS A 781 -42.57 -48.03 -28.87
CA LYS A 781 -41.52 -48.21 -27.87
C LYS A 781 -40.21 -47.62 -28.37
N ILE A 782 -39.76 -46.57 -27.71
CA ILE A 782 -38.46 -45.94 -27.97
C ILE A 782 -37.56 -46.01 -26.74
N ARG A 783 -36.25 -46.04 -26.99
CA ARG A 783 -35.24 -45.97 -25.93
C ARG A 783 -34.42 -44.70 -26.10
N VAL A 784 -34.46 -43.85 -25.09
CA VAL A 784 -33.84 -42.51 -25.10
C VAL A 784 -32.75 -42.45 -24.04
N ARG A 785 -31.59 -41.94 -24.42
CA ARG A 785 -30.49 -41.58 -23.53
C ARG A 785 -30.53 -40.09 -23.24
N THR A 786 -30.37 -39.73 -21.98
CA THR A 786 -29.90 -38.39 -21.57
C THR A 786 -28.44 -38.47 -21.17
N THR A 787 -27.63 -37.49 -21.56
CA THR A 787 -26.20 -37.40 -21.25
C THR A 787 -25.89 -36.00 -20.75
N ASP A 788 -25.25 -35.91 -19.60
CA ASP A 788 -24.81 -34.66 -18.98
C ASP A 788 -23.55 -34.07 -19.66
N VAL A 789 -23.10 -32.89 -19.23
CA VAL A 789 -21.90 -32.25 -19.79
C VAL A 789 -20.61 -33.02 -19.46
N GLY A 790 -20.61 -33.82 -18.39
CA GLY A 790 -19.51 -34.70 -17.99
C GLY A 790 -19.43 -36.01 -18.78
N GLY A 791 -20.40 -36.28 -19.67
CA GLY A 791 -20.51 -37.49 -20.46
C GLY A 791 -21.10 -38.71 -19.72
N LEU A 792 -21.56 -38.54 -18.48
CA LEU A 792 -22.32 -39.56 -17.77
C LEU A 792 -23.77 -39.57 -18.29
N TYR A 793 -24.44 -40.72 -18.22
CA TYR A 793 -25.71 -40.90 -18.92
C TYR A 793 -26.71 -41.79 -18.19
N PHE A 794 -27.98 -41.61 -18.55
CA PHE A 794 -29.10 -42.47 -18.16
C PHE A 794 -29.95 -42.85 -19.36
N ASP A 795 -30.31 -44.13 -19.47
CA ASP A 795 -31.18 -44.65 -20.53
C ASP A 795 -32.57 -44.97 -20.00
N LYS A 796 -33.60 -44.56 -20.74
CA LYS A 796 -35.00 -44.83 -20.40
C LYS A 796 -35.79 -45.42 -21.57
N GLU A 797 -36.57 -46.44 -21.27
CA GLU A 797 -37.60 -46.97 -22.17
C GLU A 797 -38.89 -46.15 -22.05
N LEU A 798 -39.46 -45.73 -23.18
CA LEU A 798 -40.66 -44.90 -23.25
C LEU A 798 -41.71 -45.53 -24.16
N ASP A 799 -42.94 -45.64 -23.65
CA ASP A 799 -44.12 -45.98 -24.43
C ASP A 799 -44.80 -44.66 -24.89
N VAL A 800 -44.72 -44.35 -26.18
CA VAL A 800 -45.31 -43.14 -26.78
C VAL A 800 -46.66 -43.49 -27.40
N ASN A 801 -47.75 -42.98 -26.83
CA ASN A 801 -49.10 -43.26 -27.29
C ASN A 801 -49.58 -42.23 -28.33
N ALA A 802 -50.10 -42.71 -29.45
CA ALA A 802 -50.56 -41.85 -30.54
C ALA A 802 -51.83 -41.05 -30.20
N SER A 803 -52.64 -41.53 -29.25
CA SER A 803 -53.89 -40.89 -28.83
C SER A 803 -53.70 -39.65 -27.94
N SER A 804 -52.49 -39.40 -27.45
CA SER A 804 -52.14 -38.22 -26.63
C SER A 804 -51.74 -36.99 -27.44
N PHE A 805 -51.63 -37.11 -28.76
CA PHE A 805 -51.35 -35.99 -29.65
C PHE A 805 -52.63 -35.18 -29.87
N GLY A 806 -52.84 -34.14 -29.05
CA GLY A 806 -53.95 -33.20 -29.18
C GLY A 806 -55.02 -33.21 -28.08
N SER A 807 -54.78 -33.76 -26.88
CA SER A 807 -55.74 -33.64 -25.77
C SER A 807 -55.50 -32.40 -24.91
N THR A 808 -56.41 -31.43 -25.00
CA THR A 808 -56.49 -30.22 -24.14
C THR A 808 -56.65 -30.59 -22.67
N ASN A 809 -55.58 -30.55 -21.87
CA ASN A 809 -55.58 -30.18 -20.45
C ASN A 809 -54.22 -30.49 -19.80
N ILE A 810 -53.32 -29.50 -19.72
CA ILE A 810 -52.27 -29.47 -18.71
C ILE A 810 -52.16 -28.04 -18.13
N GLN A 811 -52.24 -27.96 -16.81
CA GLN A 811 -51.98 -26.77 -16.01
C GLN A 811 -50.52 -26.36 -16.18
N ILE A 812 -50.25 -25.10 -16.56
CA ILE A 812 -48.90 -24.52 -16.48
C ILE A 812 -48.51 -24.57 -15.01
N THR A 813 -47.66 -25.52 -14.63
CA THR A 813 -47.17 -25.63 -13.26
C THR A 813 -46.02 -24.63 -13.14
N THR A 814 -46.23 -23.51 -12.45
CA THR A 814 -45.16 -22.58 -12.09
C THR A 814 -44.01 -23.38 -11.44
N ILE A 815 -42.81 -23.34 -12.04
CA ILE A 815 -41.66 -24.14 -11.59
C ILE A 815 -40.89 -23.46 -10.47
N PHE A 816 -41.32 -22.27 -10.04
CA PHE A 816 -40.76 -21.55 -8.90
C PHE A 816 -41.76 -21.52 -7.74
N GLN A 817 -41.25 -21.58 -6.51
CA GLN A 817 -42.03 -21.47 -5.29
C GLN A 817 -41.50 -20.29 -4.47
N LEU A 818 -42.37 -19.30 -4.22
CA LEU A 818 -42.09 -18.22 -3.27
C LEU A 818 -42.50 -18.68 -1.87
N VAL A 819 -41.55 -18.71 -0.95
CA VAL A 819 -41.76 -19.15 0.44
C VAL A 819 -41.56 -17.97 1.38
N ASN A 820 -42.53 -17.74 2.25
CA ASN A 820 -42.42 -16.82 3.36
C ASN A 820 -41.82 -17.61 4.55
N ILE A 821 -40.57 -17.30 4.92
CA ILE A 821 -39.83 -18.01 5.97
C ILE A 821 -40.27 -17.50 7.35
N THR A 822 -40.20 -16.19 7.51
CA THR A 822 -40.79 -15.42 8.60
C THR A 822 -41.55 -14.25 7.99
N GLN A 823 -42.53 -13.66 8.70
CA GLN A 823 -43.58 -12.78 8.12
C GLN A 823 -43.09 -11.58 7.24
N ASN A 824 -41.80 -11.30 7.18
CA ASN A 824 -41.15 -10.28 6.34
C ASN A 824 -39.80 -10.68 5.71
N ILE A 825 -39.48 -11.98 5.65
CA ILE A 825 -38.32 -12.55 4.95
C ILE A 825 -38.82 -13.61 3.97
N PHE A 826 -38.44 -13.45 2.71
CA PHE A 826 -38.95 -14.27 1.61
C PHE A 826 -37.82 -15.01 0.92
N THR A 827 -38.08 -16.21 0.45
CA THR A 827 -37.15 -16.95 -0.41
C THR A 827 -37.86 -17.33 -1.69
N VAL A 828 -37.17 -17.19 -2.82
CA VAL A 828 -37.62 -17.77 -4.08
C VAL A 828 -36.86 -19.06 -4.31
N LYS A 829 -37.59 -20.15 -4.53
CA LYS A 829 -37.03 -21.49 -4.72
C LYS A 829 -37.36 -21.98 -6.12
N SER A 830 -36.34 -22.41 -6.85
CA SER A 830 -36.59 -23.21 -8.05
C SER A 830 -37.00 -24.63 -7.66
N LYS A 831 -37.99 -25.19 -8.35
CA LYS A 831 -38.33 -26.61 -8.25
C LYS A 831 -37.31 -27.46 -9.01
N ASP A 832 -36.56 -26.86 -9.93
CA ASP A 832 -35.40 -27.47 -10.56
C ASP A 832 -34.22 -27.33 -9.60
N LYS A 833 -33.54 -28.45 -9.30
CA LYS A 833 -32.41 -28.47 -8.37
C LYS A 833 -31.32 -27.60 -8.97
N GLY A 834 -31.15 -26.43 -8.36
CA GLY A 834 -30.15 -25.47 -8.78
C GLY A 834 -30.57 -24.41 -9.80
N GLY A 835 -31.81 -24.41 -10.25
CA GLY A 835 -32.30 -23.27 -11.02
C GLY A 835 -32.31 -21.99 -10.16
N LYS A 836 -32.02 -20.84 -10.77
CA LYS A 836 -32.18 -19.54 -10.10
C LYS A 836 -33.66 -19.18 -10.00
N GLY A 837 -34.08 -18.68 -8.85
CA GLY A 837 -35.45 -18.24 -8.63
C GLY A 837 -35.70 -16.88 -9.30
N LYS A 838 -36.78 -16.79 -10.08
CA LYS A 838 -37.18 -15.53 -10.74
C LYS A 838 -38.41 -14.91 -10.07
N LEU A 839 -38.33 -13.60 -9.82
CA LEU A 839 -39.40 -12.80 -9.24
C LEU A 839 -39.87 -11.73 -10.22
N SER A 840 -41.19 -11.67 -10.44
CA SER A 840 -41.86 -10.54 -11.07
C SER A 840 -42.35 -9.59 -9.99
N ILE A 841 -41.92 -8.33 -10.08
CA ILE A 841 -42.31 -7.25 -9.16
C ILE A 841 -43.04 -6.17 -9.96
N LYS A 842 -44.25 -5.81 -9.52
CA LYS A 842 -45.11 -4.81 -10.17
C LYS A 842 -45.70 -3.83 -9.17
N ILE A 843 -45.97 -2.62 -9.62
CA ILE A 843 -46.79 -1.67 -8.87
C ILE A 843 -48.26 -2.11 -8.98
N LYS A 844 -48.89 -2.41 -7.85
CA LYS A 844 -50.33 -2.73 -7.76
C LYS A 844 -51.18 -1.49 -7.56
N ALA A 845 -50.66 -0.53 -6.79
CA ALA A 845 -51.28 0.77 -6.60
C ALA A 845 -50.22 1.78 -6.13
N ASN A 846 -50.22 2.98 -6.70
CA ASN A 846 -49.44 4.10 -6.20
C ASN A 846 -50.37 5.29 -5.92
N LYS A 847 -50.43 5.72 -4.65
CA LYS A 847 -51.12 6.92 -4.19
C LYS A 847 -50.14 7.98 -3.70
N SER A 848 -48.85 7.71 -3.76
CA SER A 848 -47.81 8.66 -3.40
C SER A 848 -47.75 9.77 -4.45
N LYS A 849 -47.54 11.00 -4.01
CA LYS A 849 -47.22 12.13 -4.90
C LYS A 849 -45.72 12.33 -5.06
N GLU A 850 -44.92 11.57 -4.33
CA GLU A 850 -43.47 11.67 -4.27
C GLU A 850 -42.84 10.53 -5.06
N VAL A 851 -41.62 10.75 -5.56
CA VAL A 851 -40.78 9.67 -6.11
C VAL A 851 -40.23 8.83 -4.97
N ASN A 852 -40.39 7.51 -5.07
CA ASN A 852 -39.91 6.56 -4.06
C ASN A 852 -39.07 5.47 -4.73
N GLU A 853 -37.93 5.15 -4.16
CA GLU A 853 -37.03 4.10 -4.65
C GLU A 853 -37.32 2.79 -3.90
N LEU A 854 -37.61 1.73 -4.65
CA LEU A 854 -37.83 0.41 -4.10
C LEU A 854 -36.56 -0.44 -4.25
N CYS A 855 -36.14 -1.05 -3.15
CA CYS A 855 -34.94 -1.88 -3.12
C CYS A 855 -35.22 -3.25 -2.51
N VAL A 856 -34.37 -4.21 -2.88
CA VAL A 856 -34.29 -5.56 -2.31
C VAL A 856 -32.86 -5.82 -1.85
N PHE A 857 -32.70 -6.54 -0.75
CA PHE A 857 -31.39 -6.92 -0.23
C PHE A 857 -31.44 -8.31 0.39
N ASN A 858 -30.28 -8.95 0.46
CA ASN A 858 -30.13 -10.28 1.03
C ASN A 858 -29.85 -10.19 2.55
N VAL A 859 -30.33 -11.15 3.31
CA VAL A 859 -30.04 -11.32 4.74
C VAL A 859 -29.38 -12.68 5.00
N ASP A 860 -28.59 -12.77 6.07
CA ASP A 860 -27.74 -13.92 6.34
C ASP A 860 -28.53 -15.10 6.95
N ASP A 861 -29.52 -14.79 7.80
CA ASP A 861 -30.26 -15.78 8.59
C ASP A 861 -31.79 -15.56 8.55
N ASP A 862 -32.52 -16.49 9.17
CA ASP A 862 -33.99 -16.47 9.25
C ASP A 862 -34.50 -15.36 10.19
N GLU A 863 -33.62 -14.79 11.02
CA GLU A 863 -33.88 -13.60 11.85
C GLU A 863 -33.67 -12.28 11.08
N GLY A 864 -33.06 -12.34 9.90
CA GLY A 864 -32.85 -11.21 9.01
C GLY A 864 -31.64 -10.36 9.35
N LYS A 865 -30.60 -10.94 9.96
CA LYS A 865 -29.35 -10.22 10.24
C LYS A 865 -28.56 -9.91 8.98
N ILE A 866 -27.73 -8.88 9.07
CA ILE A 866 -26.72 -8.53 8.07
C ILE A 866 -25.42 -8.34 8.84
N ASP A 867 -24.39 -9.13 8.52
CA ASP A 867 -23.07 -9.09 9.16
C ASP A 867 -23.19 -9.24 10.70
N GLY A 868 -24.11 -10.10 11.14
CA GLY A 868 -24.43 -10.32 12.56
C GLY A 868 -25.26 -9.22 13.23
N ILE A 869 -25.58 -8.13 12.53
CA ILE A 869 -26.39 -7.01 13.04
C ILE A 869 -27.88 -7.35 12.91
N ALA A 870 -28.59 -7.32 14.03
CA ALA A 870 -30.03 -7.59 14.05
C ALA A 870 -30.87 -6.43 13.49
N PRO A 871 -32.02 -6.72 12.85
CA PRO A 871 -32.96 -5.68 12.42
C PRO A 871 -33.32 -4.71 13.54
N GLY A 872 -33.10 -3.41 13.28
CA GLY A 872 -33.38 -2.34 14.24
C GLY A 872 -32.23 -2.00 15.21
N ALA A 873 -31.13 -2.76 15.19
CA ALA A 873 -29.90 -2.37 15.86
C ALA A 873 -29.20 -1.21 15.12
N GLU A 874 -28.34 -0.48 15.82
CA GLU A 874 -27.50 0.55 15.23
C GLU A 874 -26.64 -0.03 14.10
N GLY A 875 -26.54 0.68 12.97
CA GLY A 875 -25.82 0.20 11.78
C GLY A 875 -26.61 -0.68 10.83
N TYR A 876 -27.72 -1.31 11.25
CA TYR A 876 -28.48 -2.25 10.40
C TYR A 876 -28.96 -1.60 9.08
N THR A 877 -29.52 -0.39 9.17
CA THR A 877 -30.02 0.32 7.97
C THR A 877 -28.89 0.62 6.99
N LYS A 878 -27.69 0.99 7.49
CA LYS A 878 -26.53 1.25 6.65
C LYS A 878 -26.06 -0.03 5.94
N ALA A 879 -25.97 -1.14 6.68
CA ALA A 879 -25.61 -2.44 6.12
C ALA A 879 -26.60 -2.91 5.03
N ALA A 880 -27.91 -2.71 5.27
CA ALA A 880 -28.95 -3.03 4.30
C ALA A 880 -28.85 -2.19 3.02
N LEU A 881 -28.55 -0.89 3.13
CA LEU A 881 -28.40 0.00 1.97
C LEU A 881 -27.18 -0.39 1.12
N LEU A 882 -26.05 -0.76 1.74
CA LEU A 882 -24.82 -1.17 1.04
C LEU A 882 -24.97 -2.50 0.29
N ARG A 883 -25.80 -3.42 0.76
CA ARG A 883 -26.04 -4.74 0.14
C ARG A 883 -27.25 -4.76 -0.81
N SER A 884 -27.87 -3.61 -1.03
CA SER A 884 -29.14 -3.52 -1.75
C SER A 884 -28.97 -3.50 -3.27
N LYS A 885 -30.02 -3.92 -3.96
CA LYS A 885 -30.25 -3.71 -5.38
C LYS A 885 -31.49 -2.84 -5.57
N VAL A 886 -31.37 -1.79 -6.36
CA VAL A 886 -32.51 -0.96 -6.76
C VAL A 886 -33.37 -1.74 -7.75
N ILE A 887 -34.67 -1.80 -7.50
CA ILE A 887 -35.64 -2.48 -8.38
C ILE A 887 -36.20 -1.48 -9.38
N PHE A 888 -36.78 -0.39 -8.88
CA PHE A 888 -37.24 0.77 -9.65
C PHE A 888 -37.63 1.93 -8.73
N CYS A 889 -37.82 3.10 -9.35
CA CYS A 889 -38.45 4.26 -8.75
C CYS A 889 -39.92 4.37 -9.18
N SER A 890 -40.83 4.53 -8.22
CA SER A 890 -42.23 4.85 -8.48
C SER A 890 -42.42 6.35 -8.63
N LEU A 891 -43.10 6.81 -9.69
CA LEU A 891 -43.38 8.23 -9.91
C LEU A 891 -44.73 8.65 -9.31
N GLY A 892 -44.82 9.89 -8.82
CA GLY A 892 -46.05 10.46 -8.23
C GLY A 892 -47.03 11.03 -9.26
N ASN A 893 -46.51 11.59 -10.36
CA ASN A 893 -47.28 12.08 -11.51
C ASN A 893 -46.79 11.35 -12.76
N LEU A 894 -47.72 10.85 -13.58
CA LEU A 894 -47.41 10.10 -14.80
C LEU A 894 -47.74 10.94 -16.03
N PRO A 895 -46.88 10.93 -17.08
CA PRO A 895 -47.15 11.66 -18.30
C PRO A 895 -48.28 11.02 -19.10
N ASN A 896 -48.93 11.83 -19.94
CA ASN A 896 -50.03 11.36 -20.79
C ASN A 896 -49.63 10.14 -21.64
N GLY A 897 -50.47 9.09 -21.57
CA GLY A 897 -50.29 7.85 -22.33
C GLY A 897 -49.32 6.84 -21.69
N PHE A 898 -48.73 7.14 -20.53
CA PHE A 898 -47.91 6.22 -19.76
C PHE A 898 -48.72 5.60 -18.60
N ASN A 899 -48.68 4.28 -18.46
CA ASN A 899 -49.32 3.56 -17.36
C ASN A 899 -48.28 2.83 -16.52
N SER A 900 -48.28 3.09 -15.20
CA SER A 900 -47.39 2.39 -14.26
C SER A 900 -47.69 0.90 -14.13
N ASP A 901 -48.90 0.44 -14.50
CA ASP A 901 -49.28 -0.99 -14.45
C ASP A 901 -48.46 -1.83 -15.44
N ASP A 902 -47.90 -1.21 -16.48
CA ASP A 902 -47.06 -1.87 -17.49
C ASP A 902 -45.62 -2.07 -16.98
N LEU A 903 -45.24 -1.45 -15.86
CA LEU A 903 -43.89 -1.55 -15.30
C LEU A 903 -43.75 -2.86 -14.54
N THR A 904 -42.93 -3.75 -15.10
CA THR A 904 -42.57 -5.03 -14.49
C THR A 904 -41.06 -5.10 -14.38
N SER A 905 -40.56 -5.46 -13.19
CA SER A 905 -39.17 -5.84 -13.00
C SER A 905 -39.08 -7.33 -12.75
N ILE A 906 -38.37 -8.03 -13.62
CA ILE A 906 -38.04 -9.44 -13.47
C ILE A 906 -36.62 -9.51 -12.92
N LEU A 907 -36.50 -9.99 -11.69
CA LEU A 907 -35.23 -10.18 -11.00
C LEU A 907 -34.95 -11.67 -10.84
N GLU A 908 -33.69 -12.03 -10.89
CA GLU A 908 -33.21 -13.39 -10.70
C GLU A 908 -32.30 -13.44 -9.47
N PHE A 909 -32.48 -14.48 -8.65
CA PHE A 909 -31.73 -14.71 -7.42
C PHE A 909 -31.34 -16.18 -7.32
N GLU A 910 -30.24 -16.46 -6.62
CA GLU A 910 -29.90 -17.84 -6.26
C GLU A 910 -31.05 -18.49 -5.48
N SER A 911 -31.32 -19.77 -5.73
CA SER A 911 -32.41 -20.47 -5.06
C SER A 911 -32.22 -20.45 -3.54
N ASN A 912 -33.31 -20.18 -2.81
CA ASN A 912 -33.34 -20.00 -1.36
C ASN A 912 -32.65 -18.74 -0.82
N THR A 913 -32.26 -17.78 -1.67
CA THR A 913 -31.80 -16.46 -1.19
C THR A 913 -32.86 -15.84 -0.29
N ARG A 914 -32.47 -15.41 0.91
CA ARG A 914 -33.34 -14.73 1.86
C ARG A 914 -33.40 -13.25 1.53
N LEU A 915 -34.57 -12.80 1.13
CA LEU A 915 -34.83 -11.46 0.62
C LEU A 915 -35.66 -10.65 1.61
N ARG A 916 -35.26 -9.40 1.78
CA ARG A 916 -36.07 -8.35 2.41
C ARG A 916 -36.14 -7.14 1.49
N PHE A 917 -37.20 -6.35 1.67
CA PHE A 917 -37.47 -5.18 0.85
C PHE A 917 -37.50 -3.93 1.71
N TYR A 918 -37.08 -2.80 1.14
CA TYR A 918 -37.32 -1.49 1.72
C TYR A 918 -37.64 -0.48 0.64
N MET A 919 -38.27 0.61 1.05
CA MET A 919 -38.53 1.77 0.22
C MET A 919 -37.78 2.97 0.79
N VAL A 920 -37.17 3.77 -0.07
CA VAL A 920 -36.66 5.11 0.27
C VAL A 920 -37.68 6.14 -0.20
N SER A 921 -38.17 6.96 0.74
CA SER A 921 -39.15 8.01 0.45
C SER A 921 -38.46 9.33 0.09
N GLN A 922 -38.88 9.98 -1.00
CA GLN A 922 -38.46 11.32 -1.46
C GLN A 922 -36.97 11.47 -1.84
N THR A 923 -36.20 10.39 -1.78
CA THR A 923 -34.75 10.40 -2.02
C THR A 923 -34.28 9.02 -2.44
N THR A 924 -32.96 8.83 -2.56
CA THR A 924 -32.35 7.60 -3.07
C THR A 924 -31.48 6.90 -2.03
N THR A 925 -31.23 5.61 -2.24
CA THR A 925 -30.25 4.85 -1.44
C THR A 925 -28.89 5.55 -1.46
N GLN A 926 -28.46 6.01 -2.63
CA GLN A 926 -27.18 6.71 -2.80
C GLN A 926 -27.12 8.06 -2.05
N THR A 927 -28.22 8.82 -2.03
CA THR A 927 -28.27 10.11 -1.32
C THR A 927 -28.13 9.90 0.19
N ILE A 928 -28.76 8.86 0.75
CA ILE A 928 -28.63 8.51 2.16
C ILE A 928 -27.20 8.06 2.48
N LEU A 929 -26.62 7.17 1.67
CA LEU A 929 -25.25 6.70 1.86
C LEU A 929 -24.20 7.83 1.78
N SER A 930 -24.48 8.88 0.99
CA SER A 930 -23.64 10.08 0.91
C SER A 930 -23.82 11.07 2.07
N GLY A 931 -24.65 10.75 3.07
CA GLY A 931 -24.92 11.63 4.22
C GLY A 931 -25.81 12.85 3.91
N LYS A 932 -26.34 12.94 2.69
CA LYS A 932 -27.17 14.08 2.23
C LYS A 932 -28.66 13.92 2.56
N ALA A 933 -29.07 12.76 3.08
CA ALA A 933 -30.43 12.49 3.56
C ALA A 933 -30.42 11.56 4.78
N SER A 934 -31.51 11.59 5.55
CA SER A 934 -31.64 10.85 6.80
C SER A 934 -32.03 9.38 6.57
N PHE A 935 -31.52 8.48 7.41
CA PHE A 935 -31.97 7.09 7.47
C PHE A 935 -33.47 6.96 7.82
N SER A 936 -34.10 8.00 8.37
CA SER A 936 -35.55 8.03 8.61
C SER A 936 -36.40 7.98 7.34
N ASN A 937 -35.79 8.21 6.16
CA ASN A 937 -36.44 8.07 4.87
C ASN A 937 -36.56 6.61 4.41
N VAL A 938 -35.92 5.66 5.10
CA VAL A 938 -35.95 4.22 4.80
C VAL A 938 -37.10 3.56 5.55
N VAL A 939 -37.96 2.88 4.79
CA VAL A 939 -39.10 2.10 5.33
C VAL A 939 -38.92 0.64 4.93
N PHE A 940 -38.61 -0.22 5.91
CA PHE A 940 -38.49 -1.67 5.68
C PHE A 940 -39.86 -2.37 5.60
N SER A 941 -39.93 -3.46 4.83
CA SER A 941 -41.09 -4.34 4.84
C SER A 941 -41.25 -5.03 6.21
N SER A 942 -42.49 -5.10 6.71
CA SER A 942 -42.85 -5.71 7.99
C SER A 942 -44.10 -6.58 7.84
N SER A 943 -44.36 -7.44 8.82
CA SER A 943 -45.52 -8.34 8.81
C SER A 943 -46.87 -7.62 8.75
N THR A 944 -46.96 -6.41 9.32
CA THR A 944 -48.16 -5.55 9.26
C THR A 944 -48.39 -4.93 7.88
N ASN A 945 -47.37 -4.92 7.05
CA ASN A 945 -47.35 -4.27 5.74
C ASN A 945 -47.44 -5.29 4.59
N ASN A 946 -47.60 -6.58 4.88
CA ASN A 946 -47.57 -7.66 3.88
C ASN A 946 -48.91 -8.42 3.83
N SER A 947 -49.35 -8.87 2.66
CA SER A 947 -50.50 -9.78 2.51
C SER A 947 -50.20 -10.94 1.56
N THR A 948 -50.65 -12.15 1.88
CA THR A 948 -50.46 -13.34 1.02
C THR A 948 -51.42 -13.34 -0.17
N GLU A 949 -50.91 -13.71 -1.33
CA GLU A 949 -51.64 -13.90 -2.59
C GLU A 949 -51.47 -15.36 -3.06
N GLN A 950 -52.30 -15.85 -3.98
CA GLN A 950 -52.35 -17.27 -4.38
C GLN A 950 -51.00 -17.84 -4.87
N GLU A 951 -50.12 -17.00 -5.43
CA GLU A 951 -48.77 -17.35 -5.92
C GLU A 951 -47.72 -16.26 -5.61
N GLY A 952 -47.92 -15.49 -4.54
CA GLY A 952 -47.06 -14.36 -4.20
C GLY A 952 -47.42 -13.63 -2.91
N PHE A 953 -46.92 -12.40 -2.76
CA PHE A 953 -47.33 -11.48 -1.70
C PHE A 953 -47.47 -10.05 -2.21
N SER A 954 -48.27 -9.25 -1.51
CA SER A 954 -48.29 -7.80 -1.68
C SER A 954 -47.48 -7.13 -0.57
N LEU A 955 -46.66 -6.13 -0.92
CA LEU A 955 -45.96 -5.25 0.03
C LEU A 955 -46.62 -3.87 0.03
N ASN A 956 -46.94 -3.34 1.21
CA ASN A 956 -47.57 -2.04 1.38
C ASN A 956 -46.64 -1.09 2.14
N PHE A 957 -45.99 -0.18 1.42
CA PHE A 957 -45.19 0.91 1.97
C PHE A 957 -46.04 2.19 2.11
N GLN A 958 -47.14 2.08 2.87
CA GLN A 958 -48.16 3.10 3.11
C GLN A 958 -48.98 3.51 1.87
N ASN A 959 -48.37 4.26 0.95
CA ASN A 959 -49.03 4.81 -0.24
C ASN A 959 -48.61 4.09 -1.53
N LEU A 960 -47.61 3.20 -1.45
CA LEU A 960 -47.16 2.37 -2.55
C LEU A 960 -47.43 0.90 -2.21
N VAL A 961 -48.23 0.22 -3.04
CA VAL A 961 -48.53 -1.20 -2.94
C VAL A 961 -47.94 -1.93 -4.12
N LEU A 962 -47.22 -3.00 -3.84
CA LEU A 962 -46.49 -3.79 -4.82
C LEU A 962 -47.03 -5.22 -4.81
N THR A 963 -46.90 -5.91 -5.93
CA THR A 963 -47.09 -7.36 -6.03
C THR A 963 -45.76 -8.01 -6.38
N VAL A 964 -45.37 -9.01 -5.59
CA VAL A 964 -44.18 -9.84 -5.79
C VAL A 964 -44.64 -11.27 -6.01
N GLN A 965 -44.28 -11.85 -7.15
CA GLN A 965 -44.70 -13.19 -7.57
C GLN A 965 -43.51 -13.96 -8.14
N ALA A 966 -43.49 -15.27 -7.90
CA ALA A 966 -42.60 -16.15 -8.64
C ALA A 966 -43.04 -16.21 -10.11
N THR A 967 -42.10 -16.23 -11.06
CA THR A 967 -42.42 -16.15 -12.49
C THR A 967 -41.55 -17.06 -13.33
N ASN A 968 -42.13 -17.65 -14.38
CA ASN A 968 -41.38 -18.37 -15.42
C ASN A 968 -40.91 -17.44 -16.55
N GLN A 969 -41.17 -16.14 -16.46
CA GLN A 969 -40.73 -15.18 -17.47
C GLN A 969 -39.22 -15.01 -17.42
N GLU A 970 -38.58 -15.02 -18.60
CA GLU A 970 -37.15 -14.78 -18.72
C GLU A 970 -36.76 -13.36 -18.29
N VAL A 971 -35.55 -13.24 -17.72
CA VAL A 971 -34.99 -11.94 -17.35
C VAL A 971 -34.88 -11.09 -18.61
N THR A 972 -35.29 -9.83 -18.49
CA THR A 972 -35.28 -8.91 -19.62
C THR A 972 -33.84 -8.72 -20.13
N LEU A 973 -33.64 -8.81 -21.45
CA LEU A 973 -32.33 -8.60 -22.07
C LEU A 973 -31.80 -7.19 -21.73
N GLY A 974 -30.50 -7.06 -21.49
CA GLY A 974 -29.87 -5.75 -21.18
C GLY A 974 -29.84 -5.37 -19.70
N THR A 975 -30.49 -6.13 -18.81
CA THR A 975 -30.79 -5.68 -17.43
C THR A 975 -29.79 -6.10 -16.36
N LYS A 976 -28.68 -6.76 -16.73
CA LYS A 976 -27.72 -7.36 -15.78
C LYS A 976 -27.16 -6.36 -14.76
N LEU A 977 -26.88 -5.12 -15.19
CA LEU A 977 -26.33 -4.05 -14.34
C LEU A 977 -27.39 -3.15 -13.71
N GLN A 978 -28.64 -3.20 -14.19
CA GLN A 978 -29.72 -2.38 -13.64
C GLN A 978 -29.98 -2.75 -12.19
N GLY A 979 -29.92 -1.74 -11.32
CA GLY A 979 -30.06 -1.87 -9.88
C GLY A 979 -28.76 -1.73 -9.08
N LYS A 980 -27.60 -1.64 -9.74
CA LYS A 980 -26.34 -1.20 -9.11
C LYS A 980 -26.29 0.33 -8.97
N LYS A 981 -25.32 0.85 -8.21
CA LYS A 981 -25.00 2.29 -8.13
C LYS A 981 -24.67 2.81 -9.55
N GLU A 982 -25.34 3.88 -9.97
CA GLU A 982 -25.23 4.47 -11.33
C GLU A 982 -25.46 3.43 -12.45
N GLY A 983 -26.28 2.42 -12.15
CA GLY A 983 -26.52 1.25 -12.98
C GLY A 983 -27.65 1.41 -13.99
N GLU A 984 -28.07 2.63 -14.33
CA GLU A 984 -29.04 2.94 -15.39
C GLU A 984 -28.45 2.64 -16.79
N LEU A 985 -28.02 1.39 -17.00
CA LEU A 985 -27.24 0.92 -18.15
C LEU A 985 -27.95 -0.21 -18.89
N ILE A 986 -27.62 -0.35 -20.17
CA ILE A 986 -28.00 -1.51 -21.00
C ILE A 986 -26.75 -2.37 -21.20
N ASP A 987 -26.74 -3.57 -20.62
CA ASP A 987 -25.63 -4.54 -20.70
C ASP A 987 -25.86 -5.61 -21.77
N LEU A 988 -25.12 -5.49 -22.87
CA LEU A 988 -25.17 -6.41 -24.01
C LEU A 988 -23.83 -7.13 -24.22
N ARG A 989 -22.93 -7.14 -23.22
CA ARG A 989 -21.61 -7.79 -23.33
C ARG A 989 -21.70 -9.28 -23.65
N SER A 990 -22.72 -9.96 -23.14
CA SER A 990 -22.96 -11.39 -23.42
C SER A 990 -23.64 -11.68 -24.75
N VAL A 991 -24.05 -10.64 -25.50
CA VAL A 991 -24.74 -10.80 -26.78
C VAL A 991 -23.71 -10.73 -27.91
N THR A 992 -23.76 -11.69 -28.84
CA THR A 992 -22.80 -11.81 -29.95
C THR A 992 -23.31 -11.25 -31.28
N LYS A 993 -24.61 -10.91 -31.36
CA LYS A 993 -25.25 -10.31 -32.54
C LYS A 993 -25.84 -8.94 -32.21
N SER A 994 -26.04 -8.10 -33.22
CA SER A 994 -26.69 -6.79 -33.05
C SER A 994 -28.10 -6.95 -32.47
N VAL A 995 -28.51 -5.99 -31.64
CA VAL A 995 -29.78 -6.05 -30.89
C VAL A 995 -30.72 -4.97 -31.43
N LYS A 996 -31.90 -5.38 -31.89
CA LYS A 996 -32.95 -4.44 -32.27
C LYS A 996 -33.53 -3.82 -31.01
N ALA A 997 -33.61 -2.50 -30.98
CA ALA A 997 -34.22 -1.74 -29.89
C ALA A 997 -35.46 -0.99 -30.39
N GLU A 998 -36.60 -1.21 -29.74
CA GLU A 998 -37.85 -0.49 -29.98
C GLU A 998 -38.11 0.41 -28.77
N PHE A 999 -38.21 1.71 -29.03
CA PHE A 999 -38.36 2.73 -27.99
C PHE A 999 -39.79 3.26 -27.99
N LYS A 1000 -40.37 3.39 -26.80
CA LYS A 1000 -41.60 4.17 -26.57
C LYS A 1000 -41.27 5.32 -25.65
N VAL A 1001 -41.51 6.55 -26.12
CA VAL A 1001 -41.09 7.78 -25.46
C VAL A 1001 -42.30 8.60 -25.09
N HIS A 1002 -42.39 9.01 -23.83
CA HIS A 1002 -43.42 9.89 -23.28
C HIS A 1002 -42.75 11.17 -22.80
N ARG A 1003 -43.39 12.32 -22.99
CA ARG A 1003 -42.82 13.61 -22.55
C ARG A 1003 -43.86 14.49 -21.89
N GLU A 1004 -43.53 14.98 -20.71
CA GLU A 1004 -44.26 15.99 -19.95
C GLU A 1004 -43.27 17.05 -19.50
N ALA A 1005 -42.78 17.89 -20.43
CA ALA A 1005 -41.70 18.83 -20.12
C ALA A 1005 -41.94 20.21 -20.74
N ALA A 1006 -41.41 21.26 -20.11
CA ALA A 1006 -41.42 22.58 -20.73
C ALA A 1006 -40.43 22.66 -21.91
N PHE A 1007 -39.30 21.94 -21.84
CA PHE A 1007 -38.23 22.00 -22.82
C PHE A 1007 -38.36 20.94 -23.93
N ASN A 1008 -37.83 21.24 -25.11
CA ASN A 1008 -37.80 20.28 -26.22
C ASN A 1008 -36.59 19.34 -26.10
N ASN A 1009 -36.72 18.36 -25.22
CA ASN A 1009 -35.62 17.46 -24.87
C ASN A 1009 -35.36 16.39 -25.93
N CYS A 1010 -34.12 15.94 -26.01
CA CYS A 1010 -33.67 14.81 -26.82
C CYS A 1010 -32.96 13.79 -25.92
N VAL A 1011 -33.39 12.54 -25.94
CA VAL A 1011 -32.71 11.45 -25.23
C VAL A 1011 -31.90 10.62 -26.22
N GLY A 1012 -30.70 10.20 -25.82
CA GLY A 1012 -29.86 9.29 -26.60
C GLY A 1012 -29.15 8.28 -25.72
N PHE A 1013 -28.38 7.41 -26.35
CA PHE A 1013 -27.53 6.42 -25.69
C PHE A 1013 -26.13 6.47 -26.29
N TYR A 1014 -25.09 6.22 -25.51
CA TYR A 1014 -23.69 6.17 -25.95
C TYR A 1014 -23.01 4.93 -25.39
N GLN A 1015 -21.99 4.46 -26.11
CA GLN A 1015 -21.21 3.31 -25.70
C GLN A 1015 -20.21 3.72 -24.61
N ILE A 1016 -20.03 2.85 -23.62
CA ILE A 1016 -19.01 2.98 -22.57
C ILE A 1016 -18.11 1.73 -22.59
N ALA A 1017 -16.85 1.92 -22.22
CA ALA A 1017 -15.82 0.88 -22.18
C ALA A 1017 -15.99 -0.07 -20.99
N ASP A 1018 -16.42 0.48 -19.84
CA ASP A 1018 -16.52 -0.23 -18.56
C ASP A 1018 -17.76 0.19 -17.74
N GLU A 1019 -17.96 -0.45 -16.59
CA GLU A 1019 -19.08 -0.16 -15.67
C GLU A 1019 -18.96 1.21 -14.98
N SER A 1020 -17.77 1.84 -15.01
CA SER A 1020 -17.49 3.15 -14.42
C SER A 1020 -17.85 4.30 -15.37
N GLY A 1021 -18.25 4.00 -16.61
CA GLY A 1021 -18.67 4.99 -17.59
C GLY A 1021 -17.54 5.53 -18.47
N GLY A 1022 -16.34 4.94 -18.43
CA GLY A 1022 -15.22 5.36 -19.27
C GLY A 1022 -15.57 5.32 -20.76
N ILE A 1023 -15.03 6.26 -21.53
CA ILE A 1023 -15.24 6.34 -22.98
C ILE A 1023 -13.94 5.97 -23.68
N ASP A 1024 -13.99 4.91 -24.48
CA ASP A 1024 -12.92 4.49 -25.37
C ASP A 1024 -13.06 5.22 -26.71
N THR A 1025 -12.15 6.13 -27.00
CA THR A 1025 -12.16 6.95 -28.22
C THR A 1025 -11.40 6.35 -29.39
N ASN A 1026 -10.59 5.33 -29.13
CA ASN A 1026 -9.69 4.73 -30.11
C ASN A 1026 -10.07 3.25 -30.44
N ASN A 1027 -11.02 2.67 -29.71
CA ASN A 1027 -11.51 1.29 -29.76
C ASN A 1027 -10.45 0.21 -29.39
N ASP A 1028 -9.51 0.50 -28.48
CA ASP A 1028 -8.53 -0.46 -27.96
C ASP A 1028 -9.06 -1.29 -26.78
N GLY A 1029 -10.27 -1.00 -26.30
CA GLY A 1029 -10.90 -1.66 -25.16
C GLY A 1029 -10.58 -1.01 -23.81
N VAL A 1030 -9.84 0.11 -23.79
CA VAL A 1030 -9.47 0.88 -22.59
C VAL A 1030 -10.13 2.26 -22.65
N ALA A 1031 -10.58 2.77 -21.50
CA ALA A 1031 -11.17 4.10 -21.45
C ALA A 1031 -10.09 5.19 -21.65
N ASP A 1032 -10.23 6.00 -22.70
CA ASP A 1032 -9.38 7.17 -22.97
C ASP A 1032 -9.85 8.40 -22.16
N ILE A 1033 -11.15 8.52 -21.93
CA ILE A 1033 -11.77 9.64 -21.20
C ILE A 1033 -12.64 9.09 -20.07
N LEU A 1034 -12.24 9.39 -18.83
CA LEU A 1034 -12.95 8.97 -17.63
C LEU A 1034 -14.07 9.95 -17.26
N VAL A 1035 -15.09 9.44 -16.56
CA VAL A 1035 -16.20 10.25 -16.04
C VAL A 1035 -15.65 11.43 -15.22
N GLY A 1036 -16.11 12.64 -15.56
CA GLY A 1036 -15.71 13.88 -14.88
C GLY A 1036 -14.48 14.58 -15.46
N GLN A 1037 -13.76 13.96 -16.40
CA GLN A 1037 -12.69 14.64 -17.16
C GLN A 1037 -13.27 15.68 -18.13
N ALA A 1038 -12.47 16.73 -18.42
CA ALA A 1038 -12.84 17.73 -19.40
C ALA A 1038 -13.03 17.09 -20.79
N GLY A 1039 -14.12 17.43 -21.49
CA GLY A 1039 -14.44 16.85 -22.79
C GLY A 1039 -15.27 15.57 -22.75
N TYR A 1040 -15.58 15.02 -21.56
CA TYR A 1040 -16.41 13.82 -21.42
C TYR A 1040 -17.78 13.98 -22.09
N ALA A 1041 -18.47 15.09 -21.83
CA ALA A 1041 -19.81 15.32 -22.37
C ALA A 1041 -19.80 15.38 -23.91
N GLU A 1042 -18.80 16.06 -24.48
CA GLU A 1042 -18.59 16.14 -25.92
C GLU A 1042 -18.24 14.77 -26.52
N ALA A 1043 -17.39 13.98 -25.85
CA ALA A 1043 -17.03 12.64 -26.27
C ALA A 1043 -18.23 11.69 -26.25
N ALA A 1044 -19.01 11.69 -25.16
CA ALA A 1044 -20.22 10.89 -25.01
C ALA A 1044 -21.25 11.19 -26.10
N VAL A 1045 -21.54 12.48 -26.33
CA VAL A 1045 -22.51 12.89 -27.36
C VAL A 1045 -21.98 12.62 -28.79
N ARG A 1046 -20.66 12.69 -29.01
CA ARG A 1046 -20.04 12.29 -30.29
C ARG A 1046 -20.12 10.79 -30.55
N GLN A 1047 -19.95 9.96 -29.52
CA GLN A 1047 -20.01 8.50 -29.61
C GLN A 1047 -21.41 7.91 -29.38
N ARG A 1048 -22.44 8.76 -29.36
CA ARG A 1048 -23.81 8.27 -29.25
C ARG A 1048 -24.13 7.28 -30.35
N VAL A 1049 -25.05 6.36 -30.06
CA VAL A 1049 -25.61 5.43 -31.03
C VAL A 1049 -26.38 6.21 -32.09
N THR A 1050 -25.77 6.34 -33.27
CA THR A 1050 -26.33 7.13 -34.37
C THR A 1050 -27.68 6.56 -34.80
N GLY A 1051 -28.69 7.43 -34.92
CA GLY A 1051 -30.06 7.04 -35.25
C GLY A 1051 -30.98 6.81 -34.04
N ILE A 1052 -30.46 6.90 -32.82
CA ILE A 1052 -31.25 6.86 -31.56
C ILE A 1052 -31.30 8.26 -30.94
N ASP A 1053 -31.89 9.21 -31.68
CA ASP A 1053 -32.12 10.59 -31.22
C ASP A 1053 -33.61 10.78 -30.88
N LEU A 1054 -33.98 10.39 -29.65
CA LEU A 1054 -35.35 10.23 -29.20
C LEU A 1054 -35.99 11.58 -28.87
N THR A 1055 -36.99 11.98 -29.65
CA THR A 1055 -37.74 13.23 -29.45
C THR A 1055 -39.24 13.01 -29.58
N VAL A 1056 -40.02 13.83 -28.89
CA VAL A 1056 -41.50 13.84 -28.97
C VAL A 1056 -42.03 15.23 -28.59
N THR A 1057 -43.21 15.61 -29.08
CA THR A 1057 -43.87 16.87 -28.69
C THR A 1057 -44.32 16.83 -27.23
N ASN A 1058 -44.45 17.99 -26.58
CA ASN A 1058 -44.92 18.04 -25.19
C ASN A 1058 -46.28 17.36 -25.04
N GLN A 1059 -46.47 16.62 -23.95
CA GLN A 1059 -47.67 15.84 -23.65
C GLN A 1059 -47.96 14.73 -24.69
N GLY A 1060 -46.96 14.38 -25.50
CA GLY A 1060 -47.07 13.40 -26.59
C GLY A 1060 -46.42 12.06 -26.26
N THR A 1061 -46.73 11.06 -27.10
CA THR A 1061 -46.07 9.75 -27.13
C THR A 1061 -45.52 9.49 -28.53
N ALA A 1062 -44.31 8.96 -28.64
CA ALA A 1062 -43.69 8.56 -29.91
C ALA A 1062 -43.04 7.19 -29.81
N SER A 1063 -43.01 6.47 -30.94
CA SER A 1063 -42.25 5.23 -31.08
C SER A 1063 -41.06 5.46 -32.00
N HIS A 1064 -39.90 4.95 -31.59
CA HIS A 1064 -38.66 4.97 -32.37
C HIS A 1064 -38.08 3.55 -32.43
N SER A 1065 -37.13 3.33 -33.34
CA SER A 1065 -36.39 2.08 -33.39
C SER A 1065 -34.92 2.35 -33.70
N GLY A 1066 -34.04 1.54 -33.12
CA GLY A 1066 -32.60 1.61 -33.33
C GLY A 1066 -31.95 0.25 -33.24
N THR A 1067 -30.63 0.23 -33.29
CA THR A 1067 -29.84 -1.00 -33.14
C THR A 1067 -28.66 -0.73 -32.24
N PHE A 1068 -28.51 -1.54 -31.21
CA PHE A 1068 -27.32 -1.56 -30.36
C PHE A 1068 -26.30 -2.56 -30.90
N ALA A 1069 -25.02 -2.22 -30.76
CA ALA A 1069 -23.93 -3.15 -31.06
C ALA A 1069 -23.92 -4.30 -30.05
N ALA A 1070 -23.47 -5.46 -30.51
CA ALA A 1070 -23.24 -6.62 -29.67
C ALA A 1070 -22.01 -6.41 -28.78
N GLY A 1071 -21.87 -7.18 -27.70
CA GLY A 1071 -20.64 -7.17 -26.89
C GLY A 1071 -20.36 -5.85 -26.15
N SER A 1072 -21.33 -4.93 -26.07
CA SER A 1072 -21.10 -3.54 -25.65
C SER A 1072 -21.96 -3.14 -24.46
N LEU A 1073 -21.54 -2.08 -23.76
CA LEU A 1073 -22.29 -1.40 -22.70
C LEU A 1073 -22.82 -0.07 -23.21
N PHE A 1074 -24.05 0.30 -22.83
CA PHE A 1074 -24.64 1.58 -23.22
C PHE A 1074 -25.24 2.33 -22.03
N ALA A 1075 -24.97 3.64 -21.97
CA ALA A 1075 -25.54 4.56 -20.99
C ALA A 1075 -26.48 5.58 -21.67
N PRO A 1076 -27.60 5.97 -21.03
CA PRO A 1076 -28.49 7.01 -21.51
C PRO A 1076 -27.96 8.43 -21.18
N PHE A 1077 -28.42 9.41 -21.95
CA PHE A 1077 -28.26 10.84 -21.65
C PHE A 1077 -29.47 11.64 -22.15
N ILE A 1078 -29.69 12.82 -21.58
CA ILE A 1078 -30.70 13.80 -22.01
C ILE A 1078 -30.03 15.12 -22.38
N ILE A 1079 -30.33 15.65 -23.56
CA ILE A 1079 -30.02 17.03 -23.96
C ILE A 1079 -31.27 17.88 -23.77
N VAL A 1080 -31.15 18.89 -22.92
CA VAL A 1080 -32.24 19.79 -22.54
C VAL A 1080 -32.43 20.87 -23.60
N ASN A 1081 -33.65 21.02 -24.10
CA ASN A 1081 -34.02 22.02 -25.09
C ASN A 1081 -33.12 22.04 -26.35
N GLY A 1082 -32.68 20.88 -26.81
CA GLY A 1082 -31.68 20.78 -27.87
C GLY A 1082 -31.56 19.39 -28.49
N LYS A 1083 -30.66 19.28 -29.45
CA LYS A 1083 -30.28 18.03 -30.14
C LYS A 1083 -28.75 17.89 -30.14
N PRO A 1084 -28.21 16.68 -30.36
CA PRO A 1084 -26.76 16.43 -30.40
C PRO A 1084 -25.97 17.42 -31.28
N ASP A 1085 -26.45 17.72 -32.48
CA ASP A 1085 -25.75 18.65 -33.39
C ASP A 1085 -25.69 20.09 -32.85
N ALA A 1086 -26.70 20.51 -32.08
CA ALA A 1086 -26.72 21.82 -31.44
C ALA A 1086 -25.79 21.87 -30.22
N PHE A 1087 -25.59 20.74 -29.54
CA PHE A 1087 -24.62 20.60 -28.44
C PHE A 1087 -23.17 20.60 -28.95
N LEU A 1088 -22.92 19.91 -30.07
CA LEU A 1088 -21.58 19.73 -30.63
C LEU A 1088 -21.10 20.87 -31.55
N GLY A 1089 -21.96 21.84 -31.88
CA GLY A 1089 -21.64 22.96 -32.76
C GLY A 1089 -20.89 24.12 -32.08
N ASP A 1090 -20.10 24.88 -32.87
CA ASP A 1090 -19.41 26.10 -32.42
C ASP A 1090 -20.36 27.30 -32.41
N ILE A 1091 -21.16 27.43 -31.35
CA ILE A 1091 -22.02 28.60 -31.12
C ILE A 1091 -21.64 29.23 -29.79
N ARG A 1092 -20.67 30.14 -29.87
CA ARG A 1092 -20.28 31.14 -28.86
C ARG A 1092 -21.46 31.54 -27.94
N ASN A 1093 -21.54 30.86 -26.79
CA ASN A 1093 -22.25 31.20 -25.54
C ASN A 1093 -23.68 30.66 -25.27
N ASN A 1094 -24.19 29.60 -25.92
CA ASN A 1094 -25.45 28.98 -25.42
C ASN A 1094 -25.66 27.51 -25.84
N ASN A 1095 -24.71 26.61 -25.58
CA ASN A 1095 -24.92 25.18 -25.83
C ASN A 1095 -26.04 24.64 -24.91
N PRO A 1096 -26.94 23.77 -25.41
CA PRO A 1096 -27.93 23.10 -24.58
C PRO A 1096 -27.26 22.28 -23.49
N LYS A 1097 -27.90 22.14 -22.32
CA LYS A 1097 -27.35 21.34 -21.23
C LYS A 1097 -27.53 19.84 -21.52
N VAL A 1098 -26.59 19.03 -21.05
CA VAL A 1098 -26.67 17.57 -21.15
C VAL A 1098 -26.47 16.94 -19.78
N TYR A 1099 -27.24 15.90 -19.48
CA TYR A 1099 -27.12 15.11 -18.25
C TYR A 1099 -27.05 13.61 -18.56
N PHE A 1100 -26.30 12.89 -17.75
CA PHE A 1100 -25.90 11.49 -17.89
C PHE A 1100 -26.28 10.69 -16.64
N ALA A 1101 -26.22 9.35 -16.75
CA ALA A 1101 -26.45 8.43 -15.63
C ALA A 1101 -25.36 8.54 -14.55
N PHE A 1102 -24.13 8.86 -14.95
CA PHE A 1102 -22.99 9.01 -14.03
C PHE A 1102 -22.96 10.42 -13.42
N LEU A 1103 -23.00 10.50 -12.09
CA LEU A 1103 -23.04 11.75 -11.33
C LEU A 1103 -21.82 12.63 -11.61
N GLY A 1104 -20.65 11.99 -11.78
CA GLY A 1104 -19.40 12.68 -12.07
C GLY A 1104 -19.41 13.42 -13.40
N ALA A 1105 -20.20 12.97 -14.38
CA ALA A 1105 -20.34 13.60 -15.70
C ALA A 1105 -21.30 14.81 -15.69
N ASN A 1106 -22.16 14.93 -14.68
CA ASN A 1106 -23.12 16.03 -14.58
C ASN A 1106 -22.48 17.26 -13.93
N ALA A 1107 -22.61 18.42 -14.58
CA ALA A 1107 -21.97 19.66 -14.12
C ALA A 1107 -22.45 20.13 -12.74
N ASP A 1108 -23.68 19.79 -12.35
CA ASP A 1108 -24.25 20.12 -11.04
C ASP A 1108 -24.07 19.01 -10.00
N LYS A 1109 -23.43 17.89 -10.38
CA LYS A 1109 -23.26 16.69 -9.54
C LYS A 1109 -24.59 16.25 -8.93
N LYS A 1110 -25.67 16.38 -9.71
CA LYS A 1110 -27.00 15.86 -9.41
C LYS A 1110 -27.36 14.78 -10.40
N ASP A 1111 -28.32 13.99 -9.97
CA ASP A 1111 -28.79 12.85 -10.71
C ASP A 1111 -30.05 13.26 -11.47
N HIS A 1112 -30.08 12.89 -12.75
CA HIS A 1112 -31.11 13.29 -13.70
C HIS A 1112 -31.79 12.09 -14.35
N ILE A 1113 -31.38 10.86 -14.02
CA ILE A 1113 -31.89 9.66 -14.69
C ILE A 1113 -32.28 8.63 -13.63
N ARG A 1114 -33.45 8.01 -13.78
CA ARG A 1114 -33.97 7.00 -12.85
C ARG A 1114 -34.43 5.77 -13.58
N LEU A 1115 -34.12 4.61 -12.99
CA LEU A 1115 -34.70 3.35 -13.39
C LEU A 1115 -36.16 3.25 -12.90
N LEU A 1116 -37.14 3.24 -13.80
CA LEU A 1116 -38.57 3.07 -13.47
C LEU A 1116 -39.03 1.60 -13.59
N GLY A 1117 -38.17 0.73 -14.11
CA GLY A 1117 -38.37 -0.70 -14.28
C GLY A 1117 -37.35 -1.24 -15.27
N ASN A 1118 -37.35 -2.55 -15.54
CA ASN A 1118 -36.44 -3.16 -16.52
C ASN A 1118 -36.46 -2.39 -17.86
N ASN A 1119 -35.32 -1.80 -18.24
CA ASN A 1119 -35.13 -1.00 -19.46
C ASN A 1119 -36.13 0.17 -19.62
N THR A 1120 -36.59 0.75 -18.51
CA THR A 1120 -37.41 1.96 -18.52
C THR A 1120 -36.73 3.05 -17.71
N PHE A 1121 -36.46 4.19 -18.36
CA PHE A 1121 -35.70 5.29 -17.79
C PHE A 1121 -36.57 6.56 -17.72
N GLY A 1122 -36.64 7.19 -16.56
CA GLY A 1122 -37.22 8.52 -16.34
C GLY A 1122 -36.13 9.57 -16.27
N PHE A 1123 -36.39 10.76 -16.79
CA PHE A 1123 -35.40 11.84 -16.92
C PHE A 1123 -35.91 13.15 -16.33
N GLU A 1124 -34.97 13.97 -15.85
CA GLU A 1124 -35.15 15.33 -15.32
C GLU A 1124 -34.42 16.35 -16.20
N ASP A 1125 -35.14 17.38 -16.65
CA ASP A 1125 -34.62 18.39 -17.57
C ASP A 1125 -34.19 19.70 -16.89
N LEU A 1126 -34.54 19.89 -15.61
CA LEU A 1126 -34.21 21.08 -14.84
C LEU A 1126 -32.87 20.94 -14.09
N PRO A 1127 -32.03 21.99 -14.05
CA PRO A 1127 -30.74 21.96 -13.36
C PRO A 1127 -30.88 21.82 -11.84
N ASN A 1128 -29.79 21.39 -11.19
CA ASN A 1128 -29.69 21.16 -9.74
C ASN A 1128 -30.66 20.08 -9.24
N GLY A 1129 -30.95 19.10 -10.11
CA GLY A 1129 -31.87 18.00 -9.85
C GLY A 1129 -33.35 18.39 -9.86
N GLY A 1130 -33.73 19.52 -10.47
CA GLY A 1130 -35.11 19.83 -10.84
C GLY A 1130 -36.17 19.78 -9.73
N ASP A 1131 -37.39 19.46 -10.13
CA ASP A 1131 -38.53 19.19 -9.26
C ASP A 1131 -38.63 17.71 -8.83
N ARG A 1132 -37.74 16.85 -9.36
CA ARG A 1132 -37.48 15.48 -8.90
C ARG A 1132 -38.65 14.52 -9.11
N ASP A 1133 -39.50 14.77 -10.10
CA ASP A 1133 -40.58 13.88 -10.49
C ASP A 1133 -40.25 12.89 -11.63
N TYR A 1134 -39.11 13.08 -12.30
CA TYR A 1134 -38.49 12.30 -13.38
C TYR A 1134 -39.46 11.91 -14.50
N ASN A 1135 -40.49 12.73 -14.72
CA ASN A 1135 -41.51 12.50 -15.74
C ASN A 1135 -41.34 13.37 -16.99
N ASP A 1136 -40.34 14.28 -17.00
CA ASP A 1136 -40.08 15.17 -18.13
C ASP A 1136 -39.93 14.37 -19.42
N VAL A 1137 -39.15 13.29 -19.39
CA VAL A 1137 -39.10 12.28 -20.44
C VAL A 1137 -39.09 10.89 -19.80
N ILE A 1138 -39.90 9.97 -20.32
CA ILE A 1138 -39.82 8.55 -20.00
C ILE A 1138 -39.52 7.77 -21.28
N VAL A 1139 -38.50 6.91 -21.24
CA VAL A 1139 -38.11 6.04 -22.35
C VAL A 1139 -38.22 4.57 -21.93
N GLN A 1140 -39.13 3.83 -22.56
CA GLN A 1140 -39.22 2.37 -22.46
C GLN A 1140 -38.48 1.73 -23.64
N VAL A 1141 -37.60 0.77 -23.37
CA VAL A 1141 -36.81 0.08 -24.40
C VAL A 1141 -37.15 -1.41 -24.42
N LYS A 1142 -37.68 -1.88 -25.54
CA LYS A 1142 -37.83 -3.31 -25.82
C LYS A 1142 -36.66 -3.78 -26.68
N LEU A 1143 -35.85 -4.68 -26.13
CA LEU A 1143 -34.69 -5.26 -26.79
C LEU A 1143 -35.02 -6.65 -27.33
N THR A 1144 -34.69 -6.92 -28.60
CA THR A 1144 -34.85 -8.23 -29.23
C THR A 1144 -33.53 -8.61 -29.91
N ALA A 1145 -32.95 -9.74 -29.52
CA ALA A 1145 -31.79 -10.28 -30.24
C ALA A 1145 -32.24 -10.74 -31.64
N ASN A 1146 -31.51 -10.34 -32.68
CA ASN A 1146 -31.84 -10.76 -34.04
C ASN A 1146 -31.75 -12.30 -34.15
N ALA A 1147 -32.81 -12.93 -34.68
CA ALA A 1147 -32.89 -14.38 -34.84
C ALA A 1147 -31.78 -14.93 -35.75
N VAL A 1148 -31.51 -16.24 -35.59
CA VAL A 1148 -30.44 -17.02 -36.23
C VAL A 1148 -30.24 -16.67 -37.70
#